data_AF-A0A8J4DEC3-F1
#
_entry.id   AF-A0A8J4DEC3-F1
#
_cell.length_a   1.000
_cell.length_b   1.000
_cell.length_c   1.000
_cell.angle_alpha   90.00
_cell.angle_beta   90.00
_cell.angle_gamma   90.00
#
_symmetry.space_group_name_H-M   'P 1'
#
loop_
_entity.id
_entity.type
_entity.pdbx_description
1 polymer ?
#
loop_
_entity_poly.entity_id
_entity_poly.type
_entity_poly.pdbx_seq_one_letter_code
_entity_poly.pdbx_strand_id
1 'polypeptide(L)'
;MRPTAAAGPRPVLVIGNLTIDDVVRPDGTVRMGSPGGNVVYAALAARLWNPEVAVVTRRGDDLPDGILATLTRLGVGTAGVRTVDGPTVRNWVIYEDDGRRHWIYRTPRERSREVAVRPGDLPPGWADGDPVVHVAAMPLPAAAELVEHVRAQAPGALITLDTHEDWAGEPEAVAALAARVDVFVPSREELAALAGYDDPAKAAAALREAGVPAVVVKLGEDGALVDAPGVHEHVPARPSAAVDTTGAGDTFCGALAAALGAGMPLADAVRRGVATAAWAVEDYGSLALADLDPGAARRRFDEATGNITTAGTAGGDLPYDIDVMRREIDMIPDVIAQRLADPGGHTERIAQVLTERGIEHLFLVGCGDSYFAGIAMALAFQKHTGIAARAVHALDFARYQVRYLPEHSAVVCVSFSGKVGRTTEAAAQARRFGHLSIALTNNETGALAEAAELVLPIGVPTLGFSPGTSTYLGMVATLGDLALRWGDARGNDTTQARAALAAAPALAAQTLRANAGPADKAARSLAGHGWITFLGGGPNESSAKFGAAKLFEGPQIVGVSTNIEEWAHEEYFVSSAGTPVVMVAPSGASADRAAEILSELDFIGALPIVVSDVVPEGPALHLPLAAGLPEEFSPLLAALPLSLIGFHLAEVLGKKSYNFPSKAAKTEHYDTIHRIVIGEPA
;
A
#
# COMPACT_ATOMS: atom_id res chain seq x y z
N MET A 1 -20.35 2.91 -25.24
CA MET A 1 -19.23 3.38 -26.10
C MET A 1 -18.13 2.33 -26.10
N ARG A 2 -17.46 2.11 -27.23
CA ARG A 2 -16.31 1.19 -27.34
C ARG A 2 -15.13 1.77 -26.52
N PRO A 3 -14.31 0.95 -25.84
CA PRO A 3 -13.08 1.42 -25.22
C PRO A 3 -12.02 1.61 -26.31
N THR A 4 -11.60 2.85 -26.55
CA THR A 4 -10.40 3.17 -27.33
C THR A 4 -9.17 3.05 -26.43
N ALA A 5 -8.15 2.35 -26.91
CA ALA A 5 -6.88 2.16 -26.23
C ALA A 5 -6.05 3.46 -26.13
N ALA A 6 -5.40 3.63 -24.98
CA ALA A 6 -4.22 4.47 -24.69
C ALA A 6 -4.26 5.95 -25.10
N ALA A 7 -5.05 6.76 -24.38
CA ALA A 7 -4.77 8.18 -24.16
C ALA A 7 -4.41 8.38 -22.67
N GLY A 8 -3.46 9.25 -22.37
CA GLY A 8 -3.14 9.63 -20.99
C GLY A 8 -4.35 10.26 -20.25
N PRO A 9 -4.24 10.53 -18.94
CA PRO A 9 -5.33 11.19 -18.21
C PRO A 9 -5.64 12.56 -18.82
N ARG A 10 -6.93 12.92 -18.88
CA ARG A 10 -7.39 14.22 -19.40
C ARG A 10 -6.91 15.34 -18.46
N PRO A 11 -6.41 16.48 -18.97
CA PRO A 11 -6.06 17.64 -18.14
C PRO A 11 -7.26 18.13 -17.33
N VAL A 12 -7.03 18.65 -16.13
CA VAL A 12 -8.08 19.17 -15.24
C VAL A 12 -7.94 20.69 -15.11
N LEU A 13 -8.99 21.41 -15.50
CA LEU A 13 -9.09 22.86 -15.38
C LEU A 13 -10.09 23.22 -14.28
N VAL A 14 -9.61 23.83 -13.20
CA VAL A 14 -10.43 24.27 -12.07
C VAL A 14 -10.72 25.76 -12.21
N ILE A 15 -12.00 26.11 -12.33
CA ILE A 15 -12.47 27.49 -12.50
C ILE A 15 -13.18 27.93 -11.23
N GLY A 16 -12.70 28.98 -10.58
CA GLY A 16 -13.28 29.44 -9.32
C GLY A 16 -12.67 30.73 -8.78
N ASN A 17 -13.10 31.11 -7.59
CA ASN A 17 -12.65 32.33 -6.90
C ASN A 17 -11.47 32.03 -5.96
N LEU A 18 -10.43 32.85 -6.08
CA LEU A 18 -9.31 32.92 -5.15
C LEU A 18 -9.64 33.91 -4.03
N THR A 19 -9.37 33.53 -2.79
CA THR A 19 -9.47 34.44 -1.64
C THR A 19 -8.15 34.56 -0.89
N ILE A 20 -8.06 35.63 -0.10
CA ILE A 20 -7.06 35.81 0.94
C ILE A 20 -7.76 35.56 2.28
N ASP A 21 -7.31 34.56 3.02
CA ASP A 21 -7.92 34.20 4.31
C ASP A 21 -6.96 34.55 5.46
N ASP A 22 -7.44 35.39 6.36
CA ASP A 22 -6.78 35.69 7.63
C ASP A 22 -7.34 34.76 8.70
N VAL A 23 -6.53 33.81 9.12
CA VAL A 23 -6.96 32.69 9.97
C VAL A 23 -6.60 32.97 11.43
N VAL A 24 -7.57 32.78 12.33
CA VAL A 24 -7.37 32.80 13.79
C VAL A 24 -7.79 31.44 14.35
N ARG A 25 -6.85 30.71 14.92
CA ARG A 25 -7.07 29.37 15.50
C ARG A 25 -7.50 29.45 16.97
N PRO A 26 -8.09 28.38 17.54
CA PRO A 26 -8.56 28.38 18.92
C PRO A 26 -7.44 28.55 19.96
N ASP A 27 -6.22 28.17 19.61
CA ASP A 27 -5.02 28.33 20.44
C ASP A 27 -4.43 29.77 20.42
N GLY A 28 -5.08 30.68 19.70
CA GLY A 28 -4.64 32.07 19.51
C GLY A 28 -3.61 32.26 18.39
N THR A 29 -3.26 31.21 17.64
CA THR A 29 -2.39 31.34 16.47
C THR A 29 -3.08 32.14 15.37
N VAL A 30 -2.42 33.19 14.89
CA VAL A 30 -2.91 34.04 13.79
C VAL A 30 -2.04 33.87 12.56
N ARG A 31 -2.66 33.55 11.43
CA ARG A 31 -2.01 33.47 10.12
C ARG A 31 -2.67 34.41 9.13
N MET A 32 -2.03 35.55 8.89
CA MET A 32 -2.51 36.56 7.95
C MET A 32 -2.16 36.20 6.51
N GLY A 33 -3.04 36.53 5.58
CA GLY A 33 -2.72 36.47 4.15
C GLY A 33 -2.58 35.05 3.59
N SER A 34 -3.27 34.06 4.15
CA SER A 34 -3.24 32.69 3.65
C SER A 34 -3.97 32.60 2.31
N PRO A 35 -3.56 31.72 1.38
CA PRO A 35 -4.38 31.43 0.21
C PRO A 35 -5.68 30.75 0.67
N GLY A 36 -6.76 31.01 -0.06
CA GLY A 36 -8.07 30.43 0.17
C GLY A 36 -8.95 30.44 -1.07
N GLY A 37 -10.23 30.11 -0.87
CA GLY A 37 -11.23 30.11 -1.92
C GLY A 37 -11.35 28.76 -2.63
N ASN A 38 -12.52 28.52 -3.21
CA ASN A 38 -12.90 27.22 -3.77
C ASN A 38 -11.90 26.70 -4.82
N VAL A 39 -11.30 27.60 -5.61
CA VAL A 39 -10.31 27.25 -6.63
C VAL A 39 -9.06 26.60 -6.03
N VAL A 40 -8.62 27.05 -4.84
CA VAL A 40 -7.41 26.53 -4.19
C VAL A 40 -7.68 25.16 -3.58
N TYR A 41 -8.80 25.01 -2.85
CA TYR A 41 -9.20 23.73 -2.27
C TYR A 41 -9.39 22.65 -3.35
N ALA A 42 -10.10 22.97 -4.43
CA ALA A 42 -10.35 22.04 -5.52
C ALA A 42 -9.05 21.69 -6.27
N ALA A 43 -8.17 22.67 -6.58
CA ALA A 43 -6.93 22.41 -7.30
C ALA A 43 -5.93 21.56 -6.48
N LEU A 44 -5.81 21.83 -5.19
CA LEU A 44 -4.93 21.06 -4.31
C LEU A 44 -5.44 19.63 -4.08
N ALA A 45 -6.75 19.42 -4.13
CA ALA A 45 -7.34 18.08 -4.14
C ALA A 45 -7.11 17.36 -5.47
N ALA A 46 -7.33 18.05 -6.60
CA ALA A 46 -7.21 17.49 -7.94
C ALA A 46 -5.78 17.00 -8.23
N ARG A 47 -4.75 17.75 -7.80
CA ARG A 47 -3.33 17.39 -8.05
C ARG A 47 -2.89 16.07 -7.41
N LEU A 48 -3.63 15.58 -6.41
CA LEU A 48 -3.34 14.29 -5.77
C LEU A 48 -3.67 13.12 -6.70
N TRP A 49 -4.55 13.36 -7.68
CA TRP A 49 -5.13 12.32 -8.52
C TRP A 49 -4.85 12.52 -10.01
N ASN A 50 -4.40 13.71 -10.41
CA ASN A 50 -4.06 14.03 -11.79
C ASN A 50 -2.80 14.93 -11.83
N PRO A 51 -1.78 14.61 -12.64
CA PRO A 51 -0.56 15.41 -12.75
C PRO A 51 -0.73 16.70 -13.57
N GLU A 52 -1.80 16.84 -14.35
CA GLU A 52 -2.07 17.97 -15.23
C GLU A 52 -3.25 18.79 -14.71
N VAL A 53 -2.99 19.62 -13.70
CA VAL A 53 -4.01 20.48 -13.08
C VAL A 53 -3.65 21.95 -13.28
N ALA A 54 -4.62 22.75 -13.73
CA ALA A 54 -4.47 24.19 -13.86
C ALA A 54 -5.68 24.93 -13.27
N VAL A 55 -5.44 26.16 -12.80
CA VAL A 55 -6.48 27.04 -12.27
C VAL A 55 -6.78 28.20 -13.21
N VAL A 56 -8.06 28.57 -13.30
CA VAL A 56 -8.52 29.82 -13.92
C VAL A 56 -9.24 30.61 -12.85
N THR A 57 -8.69 31.77 -12.51
CA THR A 57 -9.19 32.60 -11.42
C THR A 57 -8.78 34.05 -11.60
N ARG A 58 -9.43 34.94 -10.85
CA ARG A 58 -9.12 36.37 -10.83
C ARG A 58 -8.58 36.75 -9.47
N ARG A 59 -7.60 37.66 -9.46
CA ARG A 59 -7.03 38.25 -8.25
C ARG A 59 -6.99 39.76 -8.34
N GLY A 60 -6.96 40.43 -7.20
CA GLY A 60 -6.57 41.82 -7.11
C GLY A 60 -5.06 42.02 -7.14
N ASP A 61 -4.65 43.28 -7.01
CA ASP A 61 -3.26 43.72 -6.87
C ASP A 61 -2.67 43.44 -5.47
N ASP A 62 -3.51 43.12 -4.49
CA ASP A 62 -3.19 42.89 -3.08
C ASP A 62 -2.91 41.43 -2.69
N LEU A 63 -2.89 40.50 -3.66
CA LEU A 63 -2.57 39.10 -3.40
C LEU A 63 -1.12 38.97 -2.86
N PRO A 64 -0.90 38.39 -1.67
CA PRO A 64 0.42 38.24 -1.10
C PRO A 64 1.42 37.54 -2.04
N ASP A 65 2.65 38.06 -2.05
CA ASP A 65 3.76 37.48 -2.81
C ASP A 65 4.00 36.03 -2.38
N GLY A 66 4.21 35.15 -3.36
CA GLY A 66 4.51 33.74 -3.13
C GLY A 66 3.31 32.79 -3.11
N ILE A 67 2.06 33.25 -3.07
CA ILE A 67 0.89 32.36 -3.19
C ILE A 67 0.90 31.62 -4.52
N LEU A 68 1.03 32.35 -5.64
CA LEU A 68 1.07 31.73 -6.97
C LEU A 68 2.29 30.81 -7.13
N ALA A 69 3.45 31.23 -6.62
CA ALA A 69 4.66 30.40 -6.63
C ALA A 69 4.49 29.12 -5.81
N THR A 70 3.74 29.17 -4.70
CA THR A 70 3.41 28.00 -3.89
C THR A 70 2.53 27.03 -4.67
N LEU A 71 1.48 27.52 -5.34
CA LEU A 71 0.64 26.67 -6.19
C LEU A 71 1.43 26.03 -7.32
N THR A 72 2.29 26.80 -8.00
CA THR A 72 3.17 26.27 -9.05
C THR A 72 4.14 25.21 -8.52
N ARG A 73 4.76 25.44 -7.36
CA ARG A 73 5.65 24.47 -6.69
C ARG A 73 4.92 23.17 -6.34
N LEU A 74 3.63 23.25 -6.00
CA LEU A 74 2.78 22.11 -5.71
C LEU A 74 2.24 21.42 -6.98
N GLY A 75 2.67 21.82 -8.18
CA GLY A 75 2.28 21.20 -9.43
C GLY A 75 0.96 21.72 -10.01
N VAL A 76 0.46 22.86 -9.53
CA VAL A 76 -0.76 23.50 -10.08
C VAL A 76 -0.37 24.60 -11.06
N GLY A 77 -0.83 24.49 -12.30
CA GLY A 77 -0.63 25.50 -13.34
C GLY A 77 -1.40 26.79 -13.05
N THR A 78 -0.69 27.92 -13.01
CA THR A 78 -1.26 29.24 -12.65
C THR A 78 -1.37 30.21 -13.83
N ALA A 79 -1.17 29.74 -15.07
CA ALA A 79 -1.22 30.58 -16.26
C ALA A 79 -2.61 31.20 -16.53
N GLY A 80 -3.68 30.60 -15.99
CA GLY A 80 -5.05 31.12 -16.06
C GLY A 80 -5.41 32.16 -15.00
N VAL A 81 -4.44 32.64 -14.21
CA VAL A 81 -4.68 33.68 -13.19
C VAL A 81 -4.66 35.06 -13.85
N ARG A 82 -5.77 35.81 -13.73
CA ARG A 82 -5.90 37.19 -14.24
C ARG A 82 -5.89 38.20 -13.11
N THR A 83 -5.15 39.29 -13.28
CA THR A 83 -5.23 40.44 -12.37
C THR A 83 -6.37 41.35 -12.83
N VAL A 84 -7.25 41.74 -11.91
CA VAL A 84 -8.35 42.67 -12.15
C VAL A 84 -8.26 43.86 -11.18
N ASP A 85 -8.88 44.98 -11.54
CA ASP A 85 -8.87 46.20 -10.71
C ASP A 85 -9.58 45.97 -9.36
N GLY A 86 -8.98 46.49 -8.29
CA GLY A 86 -9.47 46.39 -6.91
C GLY A 86 -8.93 45.16 -6.15
N PRO A 87 -9.33 44.97 -4.88
CA PRO A 87 -8.75 43.95 -4.02
C PRO A 87 -9.19 42.53 -4.38
N THR A 88 -8.40 41.54 -4.01
CA THR A 88 -8.77 40.13 -3.94
C THR A 88 -9.81 39.97 -2.83
N VAL A 89 -10.77 39.05 -3.00
CA VAL A 89 -11.74 38.76 -1.93
C VAL A 89 -10.97 38.35 -0.67
N ARG A 90 -11.26 39.00 0.46
CA ARG A 90 -10.52 38.76 1.71
C ARG A 90 -11.45 38.54 2.88
N ASN A 91 -11.13 37.55 3.70
CA ASN A 91 -11.97 37.10 4.82
C ASN A 91 -11.15 36.92 6.08
N TRP A 92 -11.76 37.14 7.23
CA TRP A 92 -11.34 36.50 8.48
C TRP A 92 -12.05 35.16 8.61
N VAL A 93 -11.28 34.15 8.99
CA VAL A 93 -11.79 32.84 9.40
C VAL A 93 -11.34 32.61 10.83
N ILE A 94 -12.29 32.72 11.76
CA ILE A 94 -12.03 32.58 13.20
C ILE A 94 -12.59 31.24 13.65
N TYR A 95 -11.73 30.39 14.19
CA TYR A 95 -12.07 29.07 14.70
C TYR A 95 -12.21 29.12 16.22
N GLU A 96 -13.33 28.61 16.72
CA GLU A 96 -13.63 28.46 18.15
C GLU A 96 -13.18 27.07 18.64
N ASP A 97 -12.99 26.92 19.95
CA ASP A 97 -12.56 25.67 20.60
C ASP A 97 -13.60 24.54 20.49
N ASP A 98 -14.87 24.89 20.32
CA ASP A 98 -15.99 23.97 20.11
C ASP A 98 -16.21 23.56 18.63
N GLY A 99 -15.30 23.96 17.74
CA GLY A 99 -15.35 23.63 16.32
C GLY A 99 -16.25 24.55 15.49
N ARG A 100 -16.92 25.54 16.10
CA ARG A 100 -17.61 26.58 15.33
C ARG A 100 -16.59 27.46 14.62
N ARG A 101 -17.01 28.01 13.47
CA ARG A 101 -16.24 29.01 12.73
C ARG A 101 -17.07 30.25 12.45
N HIS A 102 -16.40 31.40 12.47
CA HIS A 102 -16.97 32.68 12.09
C HIS A 102 -16.29 33.19 10.83
N TRP A 103 -17.09 33.41 9.79
CA TRP A 103 -16.65 34.00 8.54
C TRP A 103 -16.98 35.50 8.52
N ILE A 104 -15.96 36.34 8.50
CA ILE A 104 -16.14 37.80 8.49
C ILE A 104 -15.48 38.36 7.22
N TYR A 105 -16.31 38.87 6.32
CA TYR A 105 -15.83 39.48 5.08
C TYR A 105 -15.08 40.78 5.39
N ARG A 106 -13.84 40.88 4.90
CA ARG A 106 -13.03 42.11 4.95
C ARG A 106 -13.20 42.96 3.69
N THR A 107 -13.64 42.34 2.61
CA THR A 107 -14.10 43.01 1.37
C THR A 107 -15.63 42.99 1.29
N PRO A 108 -16.28 43.90 0.54
CA PRO A 108 -17.71 43.82 0.28
C PRO A 108 -18.12 42.44 -0.29
N ARG A 109 -19.29 41.92 0.10
CA ARG A 109 -19.75 40.59 -0.36
C ARG A 109 -19.92 40.55 -1.89
N GLU A 110 -20.31 41.67 -2.47
CA GLU A 110 -20.49 41.86 -3.92
C GLU A 110 -19.20 41.64 -4.70
N ARG A 111 -18.03 41.80 -4.03
CA ARG A 111 -16.73 41.62 -4.65
C ARG A 111 -16.56 40.22 -5.23
N SER A 112 -17.11 39.19 -4.60
CA SER A 112 -17.05 37.81 -5.12
C SER A 112 -17.72 37.66 -6.49
N ARG A 113 -18.72 38.51 -6.79
CA ARG A 113 -19.42 38.54 -8.07
C ARG A 113 -18.64 39.33 -9.13
N GLU A 114 -18.00 40.41 -8.73
CA GLU A 114 -17.15 41.23 -9.60
C GLU A 114 -15.92 40.46 -10.10
N VAL A 115 -15.31 39.67 -9.21
CA VAL A 115 -14.13 38.84 -9.53
C VAL A 115 -14.49 37.44 -10.00
N ALA A 116 -15.77 37.15 -10.27
CA ALA A 116 -16.15 35.88 -10.88
C ALA A 116 -15.52 35.74 -12.27
N VAL A 117 -14.97 34.55 -12.53
CA VAL A 117 -14.32 34.22 -13.81
C VAL A 117 -15.30 34.33 -14.97
N ARG A 118 -14.79 34.77 -16.12
CA ARG A 118 -15.53 34.88 -17.39
C ARG A 118 -14.84 34.07 -18.48
N PRO A 119 -15.54 33.70 -19.56
CA PRO A 119 -14.94 32.96 -20.67
C PRO A 119 -13.64 33.56 -21.23
N GLY A 120 -13.55 34.89 -21.28
CA GLY A 120 -12.35 35.58 -21.77
C GLY A 120 -11.09 35.39 -20.92
N ASP A 121 -11.21 34.85 -19.71
CA ASP A 121 -10.06 34.60 -18.84
C ASP A 121 -9.34 33.29 -19.16
N LEU A 122 -10.03 32.34 -19.81
CA LEU A 122 -9.51 31.02 -20.16
C LEU A 122 -8.20 31.17 -20.99
N PRO A 123 -7.11 30.49 -20.60
CA PRO A 123 -5.82 30.65 -21.27
C PRO A 123 -5.83 30.03 -22.68
N PRO A 124 -4.99 30.51 -23.62
CA PRO A 124 -4.84 29.84 -24.93
C PRO A 124 -4.50 28.36 -24.77
N GLY A 125 -5.11 27.49 -25.59
CA GLY A 125 -4.89 26.04 -25.53
C GLY A 125 -5.62 25.33 -24.38
N TRP A 126 -6.47 26.02 -23.61
CA TRP A 126 -7.20 25.39 -22.49
C TRP A 126 -8.06 24.18 -22.90
N ALA A 127 -8.51 24.14 -24.16
CA ALA A 127 -9.35 23.08 -24.71
C ALA A 127 -8.57 21.86 -25.22
N ASP A 128 -7.23 21.93 -25.23
CA ASP A 128 -6.38 20.86 -25.76
C ASP A 128 -6.50 19.60 -24.88
N GLY A 129 -6.58 18.43 -25.54
CA GLY A 129 -6.64 17.14 -24.84
C GLY A 129 -7.99 16.79 -24.23
N ASP A 130 -9.08 17.46 -24.64
CA ASP A 130 -10.44 17.28 -24.13
C ASP A 130 -10.46 17.34 -22.59
N PRO A 131 -10.28 18.50 -21.95
CA PRO A 131 -10.09 18.59 -20.50
C PRO A 131 -11.33 18.15 -19.71
N VAL A 132 -11.12 17.88 -18.42
CA VAL A 132 -12.18 17.98 -17.41
C VAL A 132 -12.21 19.41 -16.88
N VAL A 133 -13.33 20.09 -17.04
CA VAL A 133 -13.55 21.45 -16.55
C VAL A 133 -14.43 21.39 -15.31
N HIS A 134 -13.85 21.75 -14.16
CA HIS A 134 -14.62 21.94 -12.93
C HIS A 134 -14.97 23.40 -12.75
N VAL A 135 -16.28 23.70 -12.74
CA VAL A 135 -16.81 25.02 -12.44
C VAL A 135 -17.25 25.01 -10.97
N ALA A 136 -16.44 25.64 -10.12
CA ALA A 136 -16.70 25.75 -8.68
C ALA A 136 -17.81 26.77 -8.40
N ALA A 137 -18.27 26.81 -7.14
CA ALA A 137 -19.35 27.69 -6.70
C ALA A 137 -19.11 29.17 -7.10
N MET A 138 -20.03 29.75 -7.87
CA MET A 138 -19.97 31.14 -8.34
C MET A 138 -21.37 31.65 -8.72
N PRO A 139 -21.55 32.95 -9.04
CA PRO A 139 -22.85 33.47 -9.44
C PRO A 139 -23.42 32.77 -10.67
N LEU A 140 -24.72 32.46 -10.65
CA LEU A 140 -25.40 31.67 -11.68
C LEU A 140 -25.17 32.21 -13.13
N PRO A 141 -25.24 33.53 -13.40
CA PRO A 141 -24.95 34.04 -14.74
C PRO A 141 -23.52 33.76 -15.22
N ALA A 142 -22.54 33.79 -14.31
CA ALA A 142 -21.14 33.51 -14.65
C ALA A 142 -20.92 32.02 -14.94
N ALA A 143 -21.50 31.14 -14.11
CA ALA A 143 -21.47 29.71 -14.33
C ALA A 143 -22.13 29.33 -15.67
N ALA A 144 -23.29 29.91 -15.98
CA ALA A 144 -23.99 29.67 -17.25
C ALA A 144 -23.16 30.12 -18.47
N GLU A 145 -22.57 31.31 -18.41
CA GLU A 145 -21.73 31.85 -19.48
C GLU A 145 -20.50 30.94 -19.74
N LEU A 146 -19.86 30.44 -18.67
CA LEU A 146 -18.72 29.53 -18.76
C LEU A 146 -19.12 28.17 -19.32
N VAL A 147 -20.20 27.56 -18.83
CA VAL A 147 -20.66 26.25 -19.30
C VAL A 147 -21.01 26.30 -20.79
N GLU A 148 -21.74 27.33 -21.24
CA GLU A 148 -22.07 27.49 -22.66
C GLU A 148 -20.82 27.73 -23.51
N HIS A 149 -19.88 28.53 -23.03
CA HIS A 149 -18.61 28.73 -23.73
C HIS A 149 -17.81 27.42 -23.84
N VAL A 150 -17.71 26.66 -22.76
CA VAL A 150 -16.97 25.39 -22.75
C VAL A 150 -17.62 24.39 -23.72
N ARG A 151 -18.94 24.27 -23.72
CA ARG A 151 -19.67 23.42 -24.68
C ARG A 151 -19.49 23.85 -26.13
N ALA A 152 -19.39 25.15 -26.39
CA ALA A 152 -19.19 25.67 -27.74
C ALA A 152 -17.75 25.46 -28.26
N GLN A 153 -16.74 25.61 -27.41
CA GLN A 153 -15.33 25.59 -27.81
C GLN A 153 -14.65 24.22 -27.62
N ALA A 154 -15.10 23.43 -26.66
CA ALA A 154 -14.55 22.12 -26.32
C ALA A 154 -15.71 21.11 -26.14
N PRO A 155 -16.38 20.69 -27.22
CA PRO A 155 -17.53 19.79 -27.12
C PRO A 155 -17.19 18.42 -26.51
N GLY A 156 -15.92 18.01 -26.56
CA GLY A 156 -15.42 16.80 -25.91
C GLY A 156 -15.11 16.95 -24.42
N ALA A 157 -15.09 18.17 -23.87
CA ALA A 157 -14.77 18.42 -22.46
C ALA A 157 -15.82 17.82 -21.52
N LEU A 158 -15.37 17.25 -20.40
CA LEU A 158 -16.25 16.79 -19.33
C LEU A 158 -16.43 17.95 -18.35
N ILE A 159 -17.67 18.35 -18.08
CA ILE A 159 -17.98 19.48 -17.21
C ILE A 159 -18.56 18.97 -15.89
N THR A 160 -17.91 19.32 -14.78
CA THR A 160 -18.46 19.15 -13.43
C THR A 160 -18.83 20.53 -12.88
N LEU A 161 -20.01 20.65 -12.27
CA LEU A 161 -20.55 21.93 -11.79
C LEU A 161 -20.96 21.83 -10.33
N ASP A 162 -20.35 22.66 -9.50
CA ASP A 162 -20.78 22.88 -8.11
C ASP A 162 -21.88 23.95 -8.05
N THR A 163 -22.72 23.88 -7.03
CA THR A 163 -23.73 24.90 -6.73
C THR A 163 -23.18 25.99 -5.84
N HIS A 164 -23.90 27.11 -5.79
CA HIS A 164 -23.60 28.22 -4.90
C HIS A 164 -24.87 28.60 -4.13
N GLU A 165 -24.71 28.98 -2.86
CA GLU A 165 -25.81 29.29 -1.92
C GLU A 165 -26.85 30.29 -2.49
N ASP A 166 -26.40 31.29 -3.24
CA ASP A 166 -27.26 32.29 -3.90
C ASP A 166 -28.23 31.74 -4.97
N TRP A 167 -28.12 30.47 -5.40
CA TRP A 167 -28.92 29.92 -6.50
C TRP A 167 -30.33 29.50 -6.09
N ALA A 168 -30.62 29.40 -4.79
CA ALA A 168 -31.88 28.88 -4.25
C ALA A 168 -33.15 29.55 -4.81
N GLY A 169 -33.06 30.82 -5.26
CA GLY A 169 -34.18 31.57 -5.81
C GLY A 169 -34.51 31.29 -7.28
N GLU A 170 -33.69 30.51 -8.00
CA GLU A 170 -33.80 30.33 -9.46
C GLU A 170 -33.79 28.84 -9.90
N PRO A 171 -34.65 27.97 -9.33
CA PRO A 171 -34.56 26.51 -9.53
C PRO A 171 -34.70 26.07 -11.00
N GLU A 172 -35.53 26.75 -11.80
CA GLU A 172 -35.69 26.45 -13.23
C GLU A 172 -34.42 26.74 -14.03
N ALA A 173 -33.76 27.87 -13.76
CA ALA A 173 -32.53 28.25 -14.43
C ALA A 173 -31.37 27.33 -14.02
N VAL A 174 -31.33 26.91 -12.75
CA VAL A 174 -30.36 25.94 -12.24
C VAL A 174 -30.56 24.58 -12.90
N ALA A 175 -31.80 24.08 -12.98
CA ALA A 175 -32.08 22.81 -13.66
C ALA A 175 -31.70 22.86 -15.15
N ALA A 176 -32.01 23.97 -15.83
CA ALA A 176 -31.62 24.18 -17.22
C ALA A 176 -30.09 24.17 -17.41
N LEU A 177 -29.35 24.81 -16.51
CA LEU A 177 -27.88 24.79 -16.53
C LEU A 177 -27.32 23.41 -16.19
N ALA A 178 -27.86 22.74 -15.18
CA ALA A 178 -27.46 21.39 -14.78
C ALA A 178 -27.65 20.37 -15.91
N ALA A 179 -28.66 20.55 -16.76
CA ALA A 179 -28.86 19.72 -17.95
C ALA A 179 -27.77 19.89 -19.03
N ARG A 180 -26.92 20.92 -18.92
CA ARG A 180 -25.83 21.22 -19.87
C ARG A 180 -24.48 20.66 -19.43
N VAL A 181 -24.35 20.15 -18.21
CA VAL A 181 -23.07 19.62 -17.66
C VAL A 181 -23.09 18.10 -17.58
N ASP A 182 -21.93 17.47 -17.38
CA ASP A 182 -21.84 16.00 -17.30
C ASP A 182 -22.12 15.49 -15.87
N VAL A 183 -21.69 16.24 -14.85
CA VAL A 183 -21.94 15.92 -13.45
C VAL A 183 -22.30 17.19 -12.68
N PHE A 184 -23.50 17.22 -12.11
CA PHE A 184 -23.97 18.29 -11.23
C PHE A 184 -23.78 17.90 -9.76
N VAL A 185 -23.11 18.73 -8.96
CA VAL A 185 -22.56 18.33 -7.65
C VAL A 185 -23.07 19.19 -6.49
N PRO A 186 -24.38 19.23 -6.18
CA PRO A 186 -24.90 20.09 -5.13
C PRO A 186 -24.62 19.59 -3.71
N SER A 187 -24.64 20.47 -2.70
CA SER A 187 -24.78 20.05 -1.30
C SER A 187 -26.23 19.69 -0.94
N ARG A 188 -26.45 19.00 0.18
CA ARG A 188 -27.78 18.70 0.73
C ARG A 188 -28.60 19.97 0.93
N GLU A 189 -28.00 20.99 1.54
CA GLU A 189 -28.65 22.25 1.87
C GLU A 189 -29.08 23.00 0.59
N GLU A 190 -28.19 23.08 -0.39
CA GLU A 190 -28.47 23.73 -1.67
C GLU A 190 -29.53 22.97 -2.47
N LEU A 191 -29.44 21.63 -2.49
CA LEU A 191 -30.42 20.80 -3.18
C LEU A 191 -31.79 20.88 -2.51
N ALA A 192 -31.85 20.90 -1.17
CA ALA A 192 -33.09 21.08 -0.43
C ALA A 192 -33.72 22.46 -0.69
N ALA A 193 -32.89 23.51 -0.76
CA ALA A 193 -33.34 24.86 -1.09
C ALA A 193 -33.91 24.94 -2.52
N LEU A 194 -33.29 24.27 -3.49
CA LEU A 194 -33.77 24.19 -4.87
C LEU A 194 -35.04 23.35 -5.02
N ALA A 195 -35.13 22.22 -4.29
CA ALA A 195 -36.26 21.30 -4.37
C ALA A 195 -37.47 21.75 -3.54
N GLY A 196 -37.25 22.60 -2.53
CA GLY A 196 -38.28 23.01 -1.56
C GLY A 196 -38.59 21.96 -0.50
N TYR A 197 -37.78 20.90 -0.38
CA TYR A 197 -37.89 19.84 0.62
C TYR A 197 -36.54 19.15 0.86
N ASP A 198 -36.31 18.61 2.06
CA ASP A 198 -35.06 17.92 2.43
C ASP A 198 -35.19 16.39 2.22
N ASP A 199 -35.06 15.97 0.96
CA ASP A 199 -34.91 14.57 0.56
C ASP A 199 -33.93 14.48 -0.61
N PRO A 200 -32.63 14.26 -0.35
CA PRO A 200 -31.59 14.26 -1.37
C PRO A 200 -31.81 13.25 -2.49
N ALA A 201 -32.33 12.05 -2.17
CA ALA A 201 -32.53 11.00 -3.16
C ALA A 201 -33.69 11.32 -4.10
N LYS A 202 -34.79 11.81 -3.55
CA LYS A 202 -35.93 12.27 -4.34
C LYS A 202 -35.59 13.49 -5.20
N ALA A 203 -34.86 14.46 -4.64
CA ALA A 203 -34.47 15.66 -5.37
C ALA A 203 -33.46 15.37 -6.49
N ALA A 204 -32.49 14.48 -6.26
CA ALA A 204 -31.56 14.03 -7.30
C ALA A 204 -32.29 13.32 -8.44
N ALA A 205 -33.22 12.40 -8.11
CA ALA A 205 -34.04 11.70 -9.11
C ALA A 205 -34.90 12.67 -9.94
N ALA A 206 -35.49 13.69 -9.32
CA ALA A 206 -36.26 14.71 -10.03
C ALA A 206 -35.41 15.50 -11.04
N LEU A 207 -34.17 15.84 -10.68
CA LEU A 207 -33.22 16.48 -11.60
C LEU A 207 -32.82 15.53 -12.75
N ARG A 208 -32.66 14.23 -12.47
CA ARG A 208 -32.42 13.23 -13.52
C ARG A 208 -33.57 13.09 -14.50
N GLU A 209 -34.80 13.08 -14.00
CA GLU A 209 -36.02 13.09 -14.83
C GLU A 209 -36.13 14.38 -15.66
N ALA A 210 -35.65 15.51 -15.13
CA ALA A 210 -35.58 16.80 -15.83
C ALA A 210 -34.45 16.89 -16.86
N GLY A 211 -33.65 15.83 -17.04
CA GLY A 211 -32.63 15.75 -18.11
C GLY A 211 -31.20 16.07 -17.68
N VAL A 212 -30.92 16.24 -16.38
CA VAL A 212 -29.55 16.31 -15.88
C VAL A 212 -28.84 14.97 -16.15
N PRO A 213 -27.61 14.91 -16.69
CA PRO A 213 -26.95 13.63 -17.01
C PRO A 213 -26.51 12.79 -15.80
N ALA A 214 -26.00 13.42 -14.75
CA ALA A 214 -25.67 12.78 -13.47
C ALA A 214 -25.71 13.79 -12.32
N VAL A 215 -26.20 13.36 -11.16
CA VAL A 215 -26.26 14.18 -9.95
C VAL A 215 -25.46 13.50 -8.83
N VAL A 216 -24.58 14.25 -8.18
CA VAL A 216 -23.81 13.81 -7.02
C VAL A 216 -24.09 14.76 -5.86
N VAL A 217 -24.83 14.32 -4.86
CA VAL A 217 -25.19 15.16 -3.71
C VAL A 217 -24.16 14.98 -2.60
N LYS A 218 -23.51 16.07 -2.18
CA LYS A 218 -22.62 16.08 -1.00
C LYS A 218 -23.48 16.15 0.26
N LEU A 219 -23.30 15.19 1.16
CA LEU A 219 -24.09 15.01 2.38
C LEU A 219 -23.30 15.30 3.66
N GLY A 220 -22.12 15.92 3.57
CA GLY A 220 -21.28 16.22 4.72
C GLY A 220 -20.76 14.95 5.40
N GLU A 221 -21.02 14.81 6.71
CA GLU A 221 -20.64 13.65 7.50
C GLU A 221 -21.33 12.34 7.09
N ASP A 222 -22.40 12.43 6.30
CA ASP A 222 -23.06 11.26 5.72
C ASP A 222 -22.42 10.83 4.39
N GLY A 223 -21.48 11.60 3.83
CA GLY A 223 -20.74 11.25 2.60
C GLY A 223 -21.35 11.86 1.35
N ALA A 224 -21.70 11.03 0.35
CA ALA A 224 -22.27 11.49 -0.90
C ALA A 224 -23.28 10.51 -1.50
N LEU A 225 -24.32 11.03 -2.17
CA LEU A 225 -25.28 10.25 -2.95
C LEU A 225 -25.00 10.41 -4.44
N VAL A 226 -25.03 9.32 -5.19
CA VAL A 226 -24.81 9.29 -6.64
C VAL A 226 -26.09 8.85 -7.34
N ASP A 227 -26.55 9.63 -8.32
CA ASP A 227 -27.68 9.28 -9.18
C ASP A 227 -27.32 9.50 -10.67
N ALA A 228 -26.99 8.41 -11.36
CA ALA A 228 -26.50 8.35 -12.74
C ALA A 228 -27.18 7.19 -13.52
N PRO A 229 -27.17 7.15 -14.87
CA PRO A 229 -27.73 6.00 -15.60
C PRO A 229 -27.06 4.68 -15.16
N GLY A 230 -27.85 3.76 -14.61
CA GLY A 230 -27.36 2.46 -14.14
C GLY A 230 -26.60 2.48 -12.81
N VAL A 231 -26.53 3.62 -12.11
CA VAL A 231 -25.84 3.77 -10.82
C VAL A 231 -26.70 4.63 -9.89
N HIS A 232 -27.17 4.03 -8.81
CA HIS A 232 -27.83 4.72 -7.69
C HIS A 232 -27.20 4.21 -6.40
N GLU A 233 -26.34 5.02 -5.77
CA GLU A 233 -25.50 4.56 -4.67
C GLU A 233 -25.27 5.67 -3.63
N HIS A 234 -25.32 5.30 -2.35
CA HIS A 234 -24.80 6.11 -1.27
C HIS A 234 -23.37 5.69 -0.92
N VAL A 235 -22.45 6.64 -0.98
CA VAL A 235 -21.04 6.48 -0.59
C VAL A 235 -20.85 7.12 0.78
N PRO A 236 -20.66 6.33 1.85
CA PRO A 236 -20.57 6.87 3.21
C PRO A 236 -19.32 7.73 3.40
N ALA A 237 -19.39 8.74 4.27
CA ALA A 237 -18.21 9.52 4.64
C ALA A 237 -17.15 8.65 5.30
N ARG A 238 -15.90 9.12 5.26
CA ARG A 238 -14.82 8.49 6.01
C ARG A 238 -14.73 9.10 7.41
N PRO A 239 -14.55 8.27 8.46
CA PRO A 239 -14.19 8.78 9.77
C PRO A 239 -12.93 9.67 9.67
N SER A 240 -13.01 10.88 10.20
CA SER A 240 -11.90 11.85 10.24
C SER A 240 -11.93 12.59 11.57
N ALA A 241 -10.76 12.97 12.08
CA ALA A 241 -10.64 13.88 13.20
C ALA A 241 -10.84 15.31 12.69
N ALA A 242 -12.07 15.68 12.36
CA ALA A 242 -12.39 16.97 11.77
C ALA A 242 -11.96 18.12 12.71
N VAL A 243 -11.05 18.94 12.22
CA VAL A 243 -10.55 20.17 12.83
C VAL A 243 -11.17 21.38 12.14
N ASP A 244 -11.25 21.35 10.80
CA ASP A 244 -11.76 22.44 9.98
C ASP A 244 -12.55 21.91 8.78
N THR A 245 -13.86 22.09 8.75
CA THR A 245 -14.69 21.64 7.61
C THR A 245 -14.66 22.58 6.40
N THR A 246 -13.81 23.62 6.41
CA THR A 246 -13.78 24.64 5.36
C THR A 246 -13.24 24.04 4.08
N GLY A 247 -13.93 24.30 2.97
CA GLY A 247 -13.53 23.81 1.65
C GLY A 247 -13.67 22.29 1.45
N ALA A 248 -14.26 21.54 2.39
CA ALA A 248 -14.48 20.09 2.25
C ALA A 248 -15.26 19.75 0.96
N GLY A 249 -16.28 20.55 0.63
CA GLY A 249 -17.04 20.40 -0.61
C GLY A 249 -16.23 20.72 -1.86
N ASP A 250 -15.42 21.77 -1.83
CA ASP A 250 -14.55 22.16 -2.95
C ASP A 250 -13.46 21.11 -3.19
N THR A 251 -12.86 20.59 -2.12
CA THR A 251 -11.90 19.48 -2.14
C THR A 251 -12.53 18.22 -2.73
N PHE A 252 -13.76 17.87 -2.31
CA PHE A 252 -14.52 16.76 -2.89
C PHE A 252 -14.64 16.93 -4.42
N CYS A 253 -15.06 18.12 -4.85
CA CYS A 253 -15.27 18.43 -6.27
C CYS A 253 -13.98 18.35 -7.09
N GLY A 254 -12.86 18.86 -6.57
CA GLY A 254 -11.56 18.78 -7.22
C GLY A 254 -11.07 17.33 -7.40
N ALA A 255 -11.18 16.50 -6.36
CA ALA A 255 -10.81 15.10 -6.43
C ALA A 255 -11.74 14.28 -7.36
N LEU A 256 -13.04 14.58 -7.36
CA LEU A 256 -14.02 14.02 -8.29
C LEU A 256 -13.64 14.32 -9.75
N ALA A 257 -13.37 15.60 -10.07
CA ALA A 257 -12.99 16.02 -11.42
C ALA A 257 -11.71 15.33 -11.90
N ALA A 258 -10.68 15.25 -11.05
CA ALA A 258 -9.43 14.58 -11.38
C ALA A 258 -9.59 13.08 -11.63
N ALA A 259 -10.41 12.41 -10.84
CA ALA A 259 -10.71 10.99 -11.00
C ALA A 259 -11.50 10.68 -12.28
N LEU A 260 -12.47 11.55 -12.63
CA LEU A 260 -13.17 11.48 -13.92
C LEU A 260 -12.21 11.71 -15.10
N GLY A 261 -11.22 12.60 -14.95
CA GLY A 261 -10.19 12.84 -15.96
C GLY A 261 -9.29 11.63 -16.20
N ALA A 262 -9.12 10.78 -15.18
CA ALA A 262 -8.45 9.49 -15.29
C ALA A 262 -9.34 8.37 -15.87
N GLY A 263 -10.57 8.68 -16.29
CA GLY A 263 -11.50 7.73 -16.91
C GLY A 263 -12.18 6.78 -15.91
N MET A 264 -12.21 7.12 -14.62
CA MET A 264 -12.82 6.26 -13.61
C MET A 264 -14.35 6.28 -13.67
N PRO A 265 -15.02 5.17 -13.30
CA PRO A 265 -16.47 5.18 -13.08
C PRO A 265 -16.87 6.25 -12.07
N LEU A 266 -18.04 6.88 -12.26
CA LEU A 266 -18.50 8.00 -11.42
C LEU A 266 -18.52 7.64 -9.93
N ALA A 267 -18.98 6.44 -9.59
CA ALA A 267 -19.02 5.95 -8.21
C ALA A 267 -17.63 5.89 -7.55
N ASP A 268 -16.60 5.48 -8.31
CA ASP A 268 -15.21 5.44 -7.84
C ASP A 268 -14.60 6.83 -7.73
N ALA A 269 -14.95 7.71 -8.66
CA ALA A 269 -14.57 9.12 -8.61
C ALA A 269 -15.16 9.83 -7.38
N VAL A 270 -16.41 9.51 -7.03
CA VAL A 270 -17.08 10.00 -5.81
C VAL A 270 -16.39 9.48 -4.56
N ARG A 271 -15.98 8.21 -4.51
CA ARG A 271 -15.20 7.69 -3.37
C ARG A 271 -13.92 8.49 -3.13
N ARG A 272 -13.20 8.86 -4.20
CA ARG A 272 -12.01 9.73 -4.08
C ARG A 272 -12.37 11.12 -3.59
N GLY A 273 -13.47 11.68 -4.07
CA GLY A 273 -14.04 12.92 -3.53
C GLY A 273 -14.24 12.84 -2.02
N VAL A 274 -15.00 11.84 -1.56
CA VAL A 274 -15.31 11.63 -0.13
C VAL A 274 -14.03 11.46 0.69
N ALA A 275 -13.10 10.64 0.22
CA ALA A 275 -11.87 10.39 0.95
C ALA A 275 -10.98 11.62 1.06
N THR A 276 -10.85 12.37 -0.04
CA THR A 276 -9.97 13.55 -0.07
C THR A 276 -10.55 14.67 0.79
N ALA A 277 -11.88 14.84 0.79
CA ALA A 277 -12.57 15.76 1.69
C ALA A 277 -12.33 15.39 3.16
N ALA A 278 -12.41 14.11 3.52
CA ALA A 278 -12.14 13.65 4.88
C ALA A 278 -10.71 13.94 5.36
N TRP A 279 -9.73 14.04 4.46
CA TRP A 279 -8.36 14.41 4.83
C TRP A 279 -8.15 15.92 4.91
N ALA A 280 -8.81 16.68 4.03
CA ALA A 280 -8.71 18.13 4.05
C ALA A 280 -9.25 18.72 5.35
N VAL A 281 -10.20 18.05 5.99
CA VAL A 281 -10.79 18.56 7.24
C VAL A 281 -9.94 18.31 8.50
N GLU A 282 -8.82 17.61 8.39
CA GLU A 282 -7.97 17.25 9.54
C GLU A 282 -6.97 18.35 9.95
N ASP A 283 -6.83 19.40 9.14
CA ASP A 283 -5.99 20.57 9.45
C ASP A 283 -6.67 21.86 8.93
N TYR A 284 -6.22 23.01 9.41
CA TYR A 284 -6.82 24.30 9.13
C TYR A 284 -6.44 24.86 7.75
N GLY A 285 -7.45 25.33 7.03
CA GLY A 285 -7.30 26.16 5.84
C GLY A 285 -6.90 25.40 4.57
N SER A 286 -6.79 26.12 3.46
CA SER A 286 -6.69 25.50 2.13
C SER A 286 -5.39 24.76 1.85
N LEU A 287 -4.37 24.92 2.70
CA LEU A 287 -3.08 24.23 2.58
C LEU A 287 -3.03 22.92 3.37
N ALA A 288 -4.12 22.47 3.99
CA ALA A 288 -4.18 21.19 4.73
C ALA A 288 -3.67 20.00 3.89
N LEU A 289 -3.90 20.02 2.57
CA LEU A 289 -3.42 18.99 1.66
C LEU A 289 -2.06 19.29 1.02
N ALA A 290 -1.38 20.40 1.34
CA ALA A 290 -0.19 20.84 0.61
C ALA A 290 0.99 19.88 0.72
N ASP A 291 1.17 19.25 1.89
CA ASP A 291 2.27 18.32 2.15
C ASP A 291 1.94 16.87 1.78
N LEU A 292 0.68 16.59 1.41
CA LEU A 292 0.27 15.27 0.93
C LEU A 292 0.71 15.10 -0.53
N ASP A 293 1.61 14.13 -0.78
CA ASP A 293 2.03 13.80 -2.14
C ASP A 293 1.03 12.84 -2.82
N PRO A 294 0.94 12.80 -4.16
CA PRO A 294 0.02 11.90 -4.87
C PRO A 294 0.17 10.40 -4.50
N GLY A 295 1.39 9.94 -4.23
CA GLY A 295 1.65 8.56 -3.78
C GLY A 295 1.12 8.32 -2.36
N ALA A 296 1.33 9.25 -1.43
CA ALA A 296 0.75 9.20 -0.08
C ALA A 296 -0.77 9.26 -0.10
N ALA A 297 -1.36 10.15 -0.91
CA ALA A 297 -2.80 10.20 -1.12
C ALA A 297 -3.32 8.85 -1.64
N ARG A 298 -2.63 8.24 -2.62
CA ARG A 298 -3.02 6.94 -3.16
C ARG A 298 -2.99 5.84 -2.10
N ARG A 299 -1.90 5.74 -1.34
CA ARG A 299 -1.79 4.81 -0.20
C ARG A 299 -2.93 5.04 0.79
N ARG A 300 -3.10 6.27 1.26
CA ARG A 300 -4.15 6.65 2.22
C ARG A 300 -5.57 6.35 1.72
N PHE A 301 -5.82 6.51 0.42
CA PHE A 301 -7.12 6.17 -0.18
C PHE A 301 -7.35 4.68 -0.16
N ASP A 302 -6.38 3.93 -0.67
CA ASP A 302 -6.45 2.49 -0.82
C ASP A 302 -6.51 1.81 0.57
N GLU A 303 -5.83 2.36 1.58
CA GLU A 303 -5.93 1.99 3.01
C GLU A 303 -7.36 2.02 3.53
N ALA A 304 -8.11 3.09 3.26
CA ALA A 304 -9.46 3.23 3.78
C ALA A 304 -10.60 2.83 2.80
N THR A 305 -10.32 2.43 1.55
CA THR A 305 -11.28 1.67 0.71
C THR A 305 -11.09 0.15 0.85
N GLY A 306 -10.08 -0.31 1.59
CA GLY A 306 -9.70 -1.72 1.62
C GLY A 306 -9.04 -2.20 0.32
N ASN A 307 -8.57 -1.28 -0.54
CA ASN A 307 -7.86 -1.57 -1.79
C ASN A 307 -6.33 -1.63 -1.62
N ILE A 308 -5.79 -1.24 -0.47
CA ILE A 308 -4.47 -1.62 0.08
C ILE A 308 -4.66 -1.73 1.59
N THR A 309 -4.74 -2.95 2.13
CA THR A 309 -4.87 -3.16 3.57
C THR A 309 -3.60 -2.76 4.33
N THR A 310 -3.64 -1.67 5.10
CA THR A 310 -2.80 -1.51 6.31
C THR A 310 -3.60 -1.90 7.54
N ALA A 311 -2.94 -2.69 8.40
CA ALA A 311 -3.32 -3.10 9.76
C ALA A 311 -4.61 -3.93 9.92
N GLY A 312 -4.42 -5.18 10.37
CA GLY A 312 -5.53 -6.11 10.57
C GLY A 312 -6.49 -5.70 11.68
N THR A 313 -7.79 -5.90 11.44
CA THR A 313 -8.64 -6.80 12.22
C THR A 313 -9.85 -7.25 11.38
N ALA A 314 -10.27 -8.49 11.63
CA ALA A 314 -11.54 -9.13 11.22
C ALA A 314 -11.91 -9.25 9.72
N GLY A 315 -11.49 -10.37 9.12
CA GLY A 315 -12.37 -11.32 8.42
C GLY A 315 -13.46 -10.76 7.49
N GLY A 316 -13.08 -10.25 6.33
CA GLY A 316 -13.96 -10.10 5.16
C GLY A 316 -13.41 -10.91 3.98
N ASP A 317 -14.29 -11.60 3.23
CA ASP A 317 -13.93 -12.46 2.10
C ASP A 317 -13.33 -11.65 0.93
N LEU A 318 -12.01 -11.43 0.95
CA LEU A 318 -11.25 -11.02 -0.24
C LEU A 318 -11.18 -12.20 -1.23
N PRO A 319 -11.39 -11.98 -2.55
CA PRO A 319 -11.27 -13.04 -3.53
C PRO A 319 -9.82 -13.55 -3.61
N TYR A 320 -9.67 -14.88 -3.62
CA TYR A 320 -8.39 -15.55 -3.81
C TYR A 320 -7.88 -15.35 -5.22
N ASP A 321 -6.69 -14.75 -5.34
CA ASP A 321 -6.11 -14.41 -6.63
C ASP A 321 -4.60 -14.66 -6.64
N ILE A 322 -4.19 -15.56 -7.54
CA ILE A 322 -2.79 -15.91 -7.76
C ILE A 322 -2.00 -14.69 -8.27
N ASP A 323 -2.67 -13.71 -8.88
CA ASP A 323 -2.08 -12.45 -9.31
C ASP A 323 -1.66 -11.54 -8.14
N VAL A 324 -2.22 -11.75 -6.93
CA VAL A 324 -1.69 -11.12 -5.71
C VAL A 324 -0.31 -11.66 -5.41
N MET A 325 -0.11 -12.98 -5.48
CA MET A 325 1.20 -13.61 -5.26
C MET A 325 2.22 -13.06 -6.26
N ARG A 326 1.84 -12.88 -7.53
CA ARG A 326 2.73 -12.28 -8.53
C ARG A 326 3.16 -10.86 -8.17
N ARG A 327 2.20 -9.99 -7.82
CA ARG A 327 2.49 -8.61 -7.42
C ARG A 327 3.32 -8.55 -6.14
N GLU A 328 3.08 -9.45 -5.19
CA GLU A 328 3.92 -9.58 -3.99
C GLU A 328 5.34 -10.02 -4.34
N ILE A 329 5.52 -10.89 -5.34
CA ILE A 329 6.85 -11.27 -5.81
C ILE A 329 7.57 -10.07 -6.45
N ASP A 330 6.88 -9.32 -7.30
CA ASP A 330 7.47 -8.20 -8.03
C ASP A 330 7.92 -7.04 -7.11
N MET A 331 7.30 -6.88 -5.93
CA MET A 331 7.68 -5.85 -4.94
C MET A 331 8.79 -6.26 -3.97
N ILE A 332 9.24 -7.52 -3.98
CA ILE A 332 10.26 -8.02 -3.04
C ILE A 332 11.53 -7.16 -3.01
N PRO A 333 12.10 -6.71 -4.15
CA PRO A 333 13.28 -5.84 -4.12
C PRO A 333 13.09 -4.59 -3.26
N ASP A 334 11.93 -3.94 -3.38
CA ASP A 334 11.59 -2.74 -2.60
C ASP A 334 11.35 -3.08 -1.12
N VAL A 335 10.73 -4.22 -0.84
CA VAL A 335 10.57 -4.74 0.53
C VAL A 335 11.93 -4.92 1.20
N ILE A 336 12.88 -5.58 0.52
CA ILE A 336 14.24 -5.77 1.05
C ILE A 336 14.90 -4.40 1.28
N ALA A 337 14.83 -3.49 0.30
CA ALA A 337 15.41 -2.15 0.42
C ALA A 337 14.85 -1.39 1.64
N GLN A 338 13.53 -1.43 1.82
CA GLN A 338 12.87 -0.74 2.93
C GLN A 338 13.23 -1.35 4.29
N ARG A 339 13.40 -2.69 4.38
CA ARG A 339 13.82 -3.33 5.63
C ARG A 339 15.24 -2.96 6.01
N LEU A 340 16.16 -3.00 5.04
CA LEU A 340 17.57 -2.67 5.27
C LEU A 340 17.79 -1.17 5.58
N ALA A 341 16.87 -0.30 5.15
CA ALA A 341 16.89 1.11 5.53
C ALA A 341 16.56 1.35 7.02
N ASP A 342 15.98 0.36 7.71
CA ASP A 342 15.55 0.42 9.12
C ASP A 342 14.78 1.71 9.47
N PRO A 343 13.64 1.97 8.81
CA PRO A 343 12.84 3.17 9.07
C PRO A 343 12.40 3.18 10.55
N GLY A 344 12.81 4.20 11.30
CA GLY A 344 12.53 4.30 12.75
C GLY A 344 13.61 3.72 13.66
N GLY A 345 14.69 3.15 13.09
CA GLY A 345 15.86 2.66 13.83
C GLY A 345 15.51 1.53 14.80
N HIS A 346 14.58 0.65 14.41
CA HIS A 346 14.10 -0.42 15.29
C HIS A 346 15.12 -1.54 15.40
N THR A 347 15.69 -1.97 14.28
CA THR A 347 16.71 -3.01 14.26
C THR A 347 17.95 -2.57 15.03
N GLU A 348 18.39 -1.33 14.82
CA GLU A 348 19.47 -0.71 15.59
C GLU A 348 19.22 -0.74 17.10
N ARG A 349 18.02 -0.33 17.52
CA ARG A 349 17.65 -0.30 18.94
C ARG A 349 17.65 -1.70 19.55
N ILE A 350 17.13 -2.71 18.85
CA ILE A 350 17.16 -4.10 19.34
C ILE A 350 18.59 -4.61 19.45
N ALA A 351 19.46 -4.34 18.47
CA ALA A 351 20.87 -4.70 18.52
C ALA A 351 21.58 -4.11 19.75
N GLN A 352 21.31 -2.85 20.08
CA GLN A 352 21.85 -2.20 21.28
C GLN A 352 21.36 -2.89 22.55
N VAL A 353 20.05 -3.16 22.67
CA VAL A 353 19.50 -3.85 23.85
C VAL A 353 20.09 -5.25 24.03
N LEU A 354 20.29 -6.01 22.94
CA LEU A 354 20.91 -7.34 23.01
C LEU A 354 22.34 -7.26 23.57
N THR A 355 23.11 -6.24 23.17
CA THR A 355 24.47 -6.00 23.69
C THR A 355 24.45 -5.53 25.14
N GLU A 356 23.60 -4.56 25.48
CA GLU A 356 23.49 -4.00 26.84
C GLU A 356 23.06 -5.06 27.87
N ARG A 357 22.21 -6.01 27.47
CA ARG A 357 21.79 -7.13 28.31
C ARG A 357 22.78 -8.29 28.35
N GLY A 358 23.90 -8.18 27.64
CA GLY A 358 24.94 -9.20 27.59
C GLY A 358 24.40 -10.54 27.09
N ILE A 359 23.57 -10.54 26.05
CA ILE A 359 22.97 -11.77 25.52
C ILE A 359 24.06 -12.67 24.92
N GLU A 360 24.02 -13.96 25.29
CA GLU A 360 24.99 -14.99 24.88
C GLU A 360 24.36 -16.15 24.09
N HIS A 361 23.03 -16.25 24.09
CA HIS A 361 22.29 -17.28 23.38
C HIS A 361 21.08 -16.70 22.66
N LEU A 362 20.90 -17.05 21.38
CA LEU A 362 19.79 -16.57 20.56
C LEU A 362 18.92 -17.72 20.07
N PHE A 363 17.63 -17.62 20.32
CA PHE A 363 16.61 -18.55 19.83
C PHE A 363 15.67 -17.82 18.87
N LEU A 364 15.54 -18.33 17.64
CA LEU A 364 14.67 -17.80 16.59
C LEU A 364 13.45 -18.73 16.50
N VAL A 365 12.29 -18.25 16.93
CA VAL A 365 11.13 -19.12 17.23
C VAL A 365 9.94 -18.75 16.36
N GLY A 366 9.38 -19.72 15.63
CA GLY A 366 8.24 -19.46 14.74
C GLY A 366 7.48 -20.71 14.28
N CYS A 367 6.57 -20.51 13.33
CA CYS A 367 5.82 -21.56 12.65
C CYS A 367 5.84 -21.34 11.12
N GLY A 368 5.91 -22.41 10.33
CA GLY A 368 5.94 -22.34 8.87
C GLY A 368 7.08 -21.46 8.35
N ASP A 369 6.78 -20.58 7.40
CA ASP A 369 7.75 -19.64 6.82
C ASP A 369 8.46 -18.77 7.86
N SER A 370 7.81 -18.44 8.98
CA SER A 370 8.45 -17.69 10.07
C SER A 370 9.54 -18.49 10.79
N TYR A 371 9.37 -19.82 10.88
CA TYR A 371 10.42 -20.72 11.37
C TYR A 371 11.55 -20.84 10.34
N PHE A 372 11.21 -20.94 9.05
CA PHE A 372 12.23 -21.00 7.99
C PHE A 372 13.09 -19.73 7.95
N ALA A 373 12.53 -18.56 8.22
CA ALA A 373 13.29 -17.31 8.31
C ALA A 373 14.34 -17.37 9.44
N GLY A 374 14.04 -18.07 10.54
CA GLY A 374 14.99 -18.37 11.59
C GLY A 374 16.14 -19.25 11.11
N ILE A 375 15.84 -20.34 10.38
CA ILE A 375 16.88 -21.21 9.79
C ILE A 375 17.76 -20.40 8.82
N ALA A 376 17.13 -19.60 7.96
CA ALA A 376 17.79 -18.82 6.93
C ALA A 376 18.91 -17.94 7.51
N MET A 377 18.64 -17.27 8.63
CA MET A 377 19.55 -16.26 9.20
C MET A 377 20.37 -16.75 10.40
N ALA A 378 20.21 -18.01 10.83
CA ALA A 378 20.99 -18.55 11.95
C ALA A 378 22.51 -18.45 11.71
N LEU A 379 22.96 -18.77 10.48
CA LEU A 379 24.37 -18.66 10.08
C LEU A 379 24.86 -17.20 10.12
N ALA A 380 24.03 -16.24 9.69
CA ALA A 380 24.39 -14.82 9.71
C ALA A 380 24.64 -14.33 11.14
N PHE A 381 23.76 -14.68 12.09
CA PHE A 381 23.99 -14.36 13.50
C PHE A 381 25.28 -15.01 14.01
N GLN A 382 25.48 -16.31 13.78
CA GLN A 382 26.67 -17.01 14.26
C GLN A 382 27.95 -16.38 13.72
N LYS A 383 28.00 -16.07 12.42
CA LYS A 383 29.17 -15.53 11.75
C LYS A 383 29.49 -14.09 12.18
N HIS A 384 28.47 -13.24 12.30
CA HIS A 384 28.67 -11.80 12.48
C HIS A 384 28.63 -11.35 13.94
N THR A 385 28.02 -12.14 14.83
CA THR A 385 27.94 -11.81 16.28
C THR A 385 28.83 -12.71 17.15
N GLY A 386 29.19 -13.89 16.65
CA GLY A 386 29.82 -14.96 17.43
C GLY A 386 28.87 -15.73 18.35
N ILE A 387 27.56 -15.42 18.33
CA ILE A 387 26.54 -16.06 19.15
C ILE A 387 25.90 -17.23 18.41
N ALA A 388 25.81 -18.38 19.08
CA ALA A 388 25.08 -19.52 18.55
C ALA A 388 23.58 -19.20 18.47
N ALA A 389 23.09 -18.98 17.26
CA ALA A 389 21.67 -18.78 16.97
C ALA A 389 21.02 -20.10 16.56
N ARG A 390 19.85 -20.42 17.13
CA ARG A 390 19.13 -21.66 16.84
C ARG A 390 17.69 -21.37 16.44
N ALA A 391 17.27 -21.89 15.29
CA ALA A 391 15.87 -21.91 14.91
C ALA A 391 15.15 -23.03 15.67
N VAL A 392 13.99 -22.74 16.25
CA VAL A 392 13.18 -23.72 16.99
C VAL A 392 11.71 -23.56 16.65
N HIS A 393 10.99 -24.67 16.50
CA HIS A 393 9.54 -24.64 16.36
C HIS A 393 8.88 -24.04 17.61
N ALA A 394 7.88 -23.17 17.43
CA ALA A 394 7.27 -22.44 18.54
C ALA A 394 6.65 -23.33 19.62
N LEU A 395 6.01 -24.45 19.23
CA LEU A 395 5.48 -25.41 20.18
C LEU A 395 6.62 -26.05 20.99
N ASP A 396 7.67 -26.52 20.31
CA ASP A 396 8.78 -27.23 20.96
C ASP A 396 9.50 -26.32 21.95
N PHE A 397 9.75 -25.09 21.53
CA PHE A 397 10.30 -24.05 22.39
C PHE A 397 9.44 -23.84 23.64
N ALA A 398 8.15 -23.51 23.43
CA ALA A 398 7.24 -23.12 24.50
C ALA A 398 6.96 -24.25 25.50
N ARG A 399 7.02 -25.51 25.05
CA ARG A 399 6.60 -26.67 25.84
C ARG A 399 7.73 -27.53 26.34
N TYR A 400 8.91 -27.51 25.73
CA TYR A 400 9.96 -28.45 26.09
C TYR A 400 11.32 -27.80 26.36
N GLN A 401 11.59 -26.60 25.83
CA GLN A 401 12.92 -26.01 25.92
C GLN A 401 13.01 -24.80 26.85
N VAL A 402 11.96 -23.96 26.90
CA VAL A 402 12.00 -22.63 27.55
C VAL A 402 12.48 -22.63 29.01
N ARG A 403 12.21 -23.69 29.78
CA ARG A 403 12.63 -23.84 31.19
C ARG A 403 14.12 -24.12 31.35
N TYR A 404 14.77 -24.65 30.32
CA TYR A 404 16.13 -25.17 30.35
C TYR A 404 17.10 -24.32 29.53
N LEU A 405 16.66 -23.17 29.03
CA LEU A 405 17.58 -22.27 28.33
C LEU A 405 18.62 -21.74 29.32
N PRO A 406 19.87 -21.54 28.87
CA PRO A 406 20.87 -20.91 29.72
C PRO A 406 20.48 -19.48 30.10
N GLU A 407 21.12 -18.93 31.13
CA GLU A 407 21.04 -17.50 31.43
C GLU A 407 21.50 -16.66 30.23
N HIS A 408 21.11 -15.38 30.19
CA HIS A 408 21.44 -14.49 29.07
C HIS A 408 20.92 -14.97 27.69
N SER A 409 19.78 -15.66 27.69
CA SER A 409 19.08 -16.05 26.46
C SER A 409 18.12 -14.96 25.96
N ALA A 410 18.15 -14.70 24.66
CA ALA A 410 17.14 -13.92 23.95
C ALA A 410 16.34 -14.81 22.99
N VAL A 411 15.05 -14.49 22.85
CA VAL A 411 14.08 -15.26 22.08
C VAL A 411 13.37 -14.30 21.12
N VAL A 412 13.74 -14.37 19.85
CA VAL A 412 13.04 -13.63 18.79
C VAL A 412 11.91 -14.49 18.28
N CYS A 413 10.69 -14.14 18.69
CA CYS A 413 9.46 -14.79 18.28
C CYS A 413 8.99 -14.17 16.95
N VAL A 414 9.13 -14.94 15.87
CA VAL A 414 8.89 -14.50 14.50
C VAL A 414 7.47 -14.87 14.08
N SER A 415 6.68 -13.86 13.72
CA SER A 415 5.38 -14.05 13.09
C SER A 415 4.94 -12.79 12.35
N PHE A 416 4.81 -12.88 11.02
CA PHE A 416 4.29 -11.78 10.21
C PHE A 416 2.93 -11.26 10.75
N SER A 417 1.94 -12.13 10.96
CA SER A 417 0.60 -11.72 11.36
C SER A 417 0.48 -11.27 12.82
N GLY A 418 1.39 -11.73 13.69
CA GLY A 418 1.33 -11.52 15.13
C GLY A 418 0.16 -12.23 15.82
N LYS A 419 -0.54 -13.14 15.12
CA LYS A 419 -1.74 -13.85 15.61
C LYS A 419 -1.52 -15.33 15.89
N VAL A 420 -0.37 -15.88 15.50
CA VAL A 420 -0.10 -17.32 15.65
C VAL A 420 -0.05 -17.68 17.13
N GLY A 421 -0.95 -18.57 17.57
CA GLY A 421 -1.14 -18.87 18.98
C GLY A 421 0.10 -19.48 19.63
N ARG A 422 0.81 -20.37 18.92
CA ARG A 422 2.03 -21.02 19.44
C ARG A 422 3.22 -20.07 19.53
N THR A 423 3.38 -19.16 18.59
CA THR A 423 4.42 -18.12 18.68
C THR A 423 4.13 -17.14 19.82
N THR A 424 2.86 -16.78 20.01
CA THR A 424 2.42 -15.92 21.13
C THR A 424 2.67 -16.62 22.47
N GLU A 425 2.36 -17.91 22.56
CA GLU A 425 2.69 -18.72 23.73
C GLU A 425 4.20 -18.76 24.00
N ALA A 426 5.04 -18.96 22.98
CA ALA A 426 6.49 -18.94 23.12
C ALA A 426 7.01 -17.62 23.72
N ALA A 427 6.50 -16.48 23.25
CA ALA A 427 6.85 -15.16 23.79
C ALA A 427 6.44 -15.01 25.27
N ALA A 428 5.22 -15.42 25.61
CA ALA A 428 4.72 -15.37 26.98
C ALA A 428 5.53 -16.28 27.92
N GLN A 429 5.91 -17.48 27.47
CA GLN A 429 6.73 -18.40 28.26
C GLN A 429 8.16 -17.90 28.42
N ALA A 430 8.79 -17.36 27.37
CA ALA A 430 10.11 -16.77 27.46
C ALA A 430 10.15 -15.69 28.55
N ARG A 431 9.17 -14.78 28.54
CA ARG A 431 9.03 -13.74 29.56
C ARG A 431 8.76 -14.31 30.96
N ARG A 432 7.90 -15.33 31.07
CA ARG A 432 7.61 -16.02 32.35
C ARG A 432 8.85 -16.63 32.99
N PHE A 433 9.76 -17.17 32.19
CA PHE A 433 11.01 -17.80 32.66
C PHE A 433 12.22 -16.83 32.66
N GLY A 434 11.99 -15.53 32.48
CA GLY A 434 13.01 -14.50 32.65
C GLY A 434 13.93 -14.29 31.44
N HIS A 435 13.61 -14.86 30.28
CA HIS A 435 14.35 -14.66 29.04
C HIS A 435 13.85 -13.41 28.30
N LEU A 436 14.76 -12.69 27.63
CA LEU A 436 14.38 -11.54 26.82
C LEU A 436 13.54 -12.00 25.63
N SER A 437 12.28 -11.58 25.54
CA SER A 437 11.40 -11.91 24.42
C SER A 437 11.19 -10.73 23.49
N ILE A 438 11.42 -10.95 22.19
CA ILE A 438 11.29 -9.94 21.13
C ILE A 438 10.27 -10.46 20.11
N ALA A 439 9.21 -9.70 19.85
CA ALA A 439 8.24 -9.98 18.80
C ALA A 439 8.71 -9.37 17.47
N LEU A 440 9.16 -10.20 16.52
CA LEU A 440 9.35 -9.79 15.12
C LEU A 440 8.01 -9.95 14.40
N THR A 441 7.26 -8.85 14.21
CA THR A 441 5.89 -8.90 13.69
C THR A 441 5.47 -7.66 12.89
N ASN A 442 4.50 -7.81 12.00
CA ASN A 442 3.87 -6.69 11.29
C ASN A 442 2.73 -6.05 12.09
N ASN A 443 2.23 -6.75 13.12
CA ASN A 443 1.15 -6.27 13.98
C ASN A 443 1.70 -5.80 15.32
N GLU A 444 2.11 -4.53 15.38
CA GLU A 444 2.82 -3.93 16.52
C GLU A 444 1.98 -3.83 17.81
N THR A 445 0.66 -4.00 17.70
CA THR A 445 -0.28 -4.00 18.84
C THR A 445 -1.02 -5.33 18.98
N GLY A 446 -0.57 -6.37 18.27
CA GLY A 446 -1.19 -7.68 18.27
C GLY A 446 -0.83 -8.53 19.48
N ALA A 447 -1.48 -9.69 19.60
CA ALA A 447 -1.28 -10.62 20.72
C ALA A 447 0.18 -11.03 20.93
N LEU A 448 0.94 -11.25 19.85
CA LEU A 448 2.38 -11.53 19.96
C LEU A 448 3.17 -10.33 20.51
N ALA A 449 2.84 -9.11 20.07
CA ALA A 449 3.50 -7.90 20.53
C ALA A 449 3.22 -7.65 22.01
N GLU A 450 1.98 -7.88 22.46
CA GLU A 450 1.60 -7.78 23.87
C GLU A 450 2.29 -8.84 24.76
N ALA A 451 2.49 -10.05 24.23
CA ALA A 451 3.12 -11.15 24.95
C ALA A 451 4.65 -11.00 25.09
N ALA A 452 5.30 -10.31 24.16
CA ALA A 452 6.74 -10.07 24.18
C ALA A 452 7.13 -8.89 25.10
N GLU A 453 8.42 -8.77 25.39
CA GLU A 453 8.98 -7.61 26.10
C GLU A 453 9.27 -6.45 25.14
N LEU A 454 9.78 -6.76 23.94
CA LEU A 454 10.11 -5.79 22.91
C LEU A 454 9.43 -6.15 21.59
N VAL A 455 9.22 -5.15 20.74
CA VAL A 455 8.66 -5.32 19.40
C VAL A 455 9.70 -4.85 18.37
N LEU A 456 9.94 -5.70 17.37
CA LEU A 456 10.70 -5.41 16.17
C LEU A 456 9.73 -5.41 14.97
N PRO A 457 9.32 -4.25 14.45
CA PRO A 457 8.36 -4.16 13.36
C PRO A 457 8.91 -4.70 12.04
N ILE A 458 8.14 -5.58 11.38
CA ILE A 458 8.47 -6.06 10.02
C ILE A 458 8.07 -5.04 8.96
N GLY A 459 7.02 -4.24 9.15
CA GLY A 459 6.58 -3.17 8.24
C GLY A 459 6.43 -3.55 6.76
N VAL A 460 6.10 -4.81 6.45
CA VAL A 460 5.90 -5.27 5.07
C VAL A 460 4.43 -5.08 4.67
N PRO A 461 4.14 -4.38 3.56
CA PRO A 461 2.77 -4.28 3.04
C PRO A 461 2.28 -5.63 2.48
N THR A 462 0.99 -5.90 2.62
CA THR A 462 0.31 -7.05 1.98
C THR A 462 -0.62 -6.53 0.89
N LEU A 463 -0.56 -7.13 -0.30
CA LEU A 463 -1.38 -6.72 -1.45
C LEU A 463 -2.70 -7.48 -1.55
N GLY A 464 -2.95 -8.41 -0.63
CA GLY A 464 -4.13 -9.26 -0.59
C GLY A 464 -3.84 -10.54 0.19
N PHE A 465 -4.64 -11.58 -0.04
CA PHE A 465 -4.45 -12.88 0.59
C PHE A 465 -3.81 -13.89 -0.38
N SER A 466 -2.48 -14.07 -0.26
CA SER A 466 -1.65 -14.96 -1.08
C SER A 466 -0.63 -15.73 -0.21
N PRO A 467 -0.02 -16.80 -0.75
CA PRO A 467 1.12 -17.48 -0.14
C PRO A 467 2.19 -16.47 0.24
N GLY A 468 2.64 -16.48 1.49
CA GLY A 468 3.58 -15.49 1.99
C GLY A 468 4.90 -15.54 1.22
N THR A 469 5.20 -14.52 0.39
CA THR A 469 6.45 -14.43 -0.37
C THR A 469 7.24 -13.20 0.07
N SER A 470 6.68 -12.00 -0.13
CA SER A 470 7.22 -10.73 0.35
C SER A 470 7.37 -10.69 1.87
N THR A 471 6.40 -11.27 2.60
CA THR A 471 6.41 -11.34 4.07
C THR A 471 7.55 -12.20 4.59
N TYR A 472 7.82 -13.34 3.95
CA TYR A 472 8.97 -14.20 4.26
C TYR A 472 10.29 -13.45 4.08
N LEU A 473 10.49 -12.83 2.91
CA LEU A 473 11.74 -12.14 2.61
C LEU A 473 11.93 -10.85 3.42
N GLY A 474 10.86 -10.18 3.84
CA GLY A 474 10.95 -9.10 4.80
C GLY A 474 11.44 -9.56 6.18
N MET A 475 10.98 -10.72 6.67
CA MET A 475 11.49 -11.31 7.92
C MET A 475 12.97 -11.67 7.78
N VAL A 476 13.36 -12.32 6.68
CA VAL A 476 14.76 -12.69 6.40
C VAL A 476 15.65 -11.45 6.33
N ALA A 477 15.23 -10.39 5.62
CA ALA A 477 16.03 -9.17 5.50
C ALA A 477 16.18 -8.44 6.83
N THR A 478 15.11 -8.38 7.64
CA THR A 478 15.13 -7.74 8.97
C THR A 478 16.05 -8.50 9.93
N LEU A 479 16.00 -9.83 9.93
CA LEU A 479 16.90 -10.66 10.74
C LEU A 479 18.36 -10.57 10.27
N GLY A 480 18.59 -10.48 8.96
CA GLY A 480 19.94 -10.28 8.40
C GLY A 480 20.54 -8.93 8.80
N ASP A 481 19.76 -7.85 8.74
CA ASP A 481 20.17 -6.52 9.22
C ASP A 481 20.45 -6.55 10.74
N LEU A 482 19.60 -7.23 11.52
CA LEU A 482 19.79 -7.39 12.96
C LEU A 482 21.09 -8.11 13.30
N ALA A 483 21.44 -9.16 12.56
CA ALA A 483 22.69 -9.89 12.76
C ALA A 483 23.92 -9.01 12.55
N LEU A 484 23.91 -8.14 11.53
CA LEU A 484 25.02 -7.24 11.23
C LEU A 484 25.13 -6.09 12.24
N ARG A 485 24.03 -5.44 12.58
CA ARG A 485 24.00 -4.35 13.57
C ARG A 485 24.38 -4.85 14.96
N TRP A 486 23.94 -6.05 15.33
CA TRP A 486 24.34 -6.65 16.59
C TRP A 486 25.83 -7.05 16.57
N GLY A 487 26.34 -7.52 15.44
CA GLY A 487 27.78 -7.74 15.24
C GLY A 487 28.61 -6.48 15.49
N ASP A 488 28.20 -5.36 14.88
CA ASP A 488 28.80 -4.03 15.12
C ASP A 488 28.75 -3.62 16.58
N ALA A 489 27.58 -3.73 17.21
CA ALA A 489 27.40 -3.35 18.61
C ALA A 489 28.29 -4.17 19.55
N ARG A 490 28.68 -5.38 19.13
CA ARG A 490 29.64 -6.26 19.84
C ARG A 490 31.10 -6.00 19.46
N GLY A 491 31.38 -5.08 18.54
CA GLY A 491 32.72 -4.72 18.10
C GLY A 491 33.31 -5.63 17.00
N ASN A 492 32.49 -6.45 16.33
CA ASN A 492 32.94 -7.26 15.20
C ASN A 492 32.93 -6.44 13.89
N ASP A 493 33.93 -6.64 13.03
CA ASP A 493 33.94 -6.00 11.71
C ASP A 493 32.94 -6.68 10.77
N THR A 494 31.88 -5.95 10.45
CA THR A 494 30.81 -6.38 9.55
C THR A 494 30.69 -5.48 8.32
N THR A 495 31.71 -4.65 8.04
CA THR A 495 31.73 -3.66 6.96
C THR A 495 31.49 -4.28 5.58
N GLN A 496 32.23 -5.34 5.27
CA GLN A 496 32.09 -6.04 3.98
C GLN A 496 30.72 -6.71 3.84
N ALA A 497 30.23 -7.33 4.92
CA ALA A 497 28.94 -8.02 4.93
C ALA A 497 27.77 -7.04 4.77
N ARG A 498 27.82 -5.87 5.40
CA ARG A 498 26.86 -4.77 5.19
C ARG A 498 26.85 -4.28 3.76
N ALA A 499 28.02 -4.05 3.17
CA ALA A 499 28.12 -3.60 1.79
C ALA A 499 27.49 -4.61 0.83
N ALA A 500 27.70 -5.91 1.08
CA ALA A 500 27.07 -6.97 0.29
C ALA A 500 25.55 -7.05 0.50
N LEU A 501 25.07 -6.98 1.76
CA LEU A 501 23.64 -7.02 2.07
C LEU A 501 22.91 -5.79 1.50
N ALA A 502 23.54 -4.61 1.51
CA ALA A 502 23.00 -3.39 0.89
C ALA A 502 22.79 -3.51 -0.62
N ALA A 503 23.52 -4.41 -1.30
CA ALA A 503 23.33 -4.71 -2.73
C ALA A 503 22.16 -5.70 -2.98
N ALA A 504 21.64 -6.36 -1.94
CA ALA A 504 20.60 -7.39 -2.07
C ALA A 504 19.34 -6.93 -2.83
N PRO A 505 18.81 -5.69 -2.68
CA PRO A 505 17.67 -5.24 -3.47
C PRO A 505 17.92 -5.27 -4.98
N ALA A 506 19.08 -4.77 -5.42
CA ALA A 506 19.44 -4.76 -6.83
C ALA A 506 19.66 -6.17 -7.38
N LEU A 507 20.31 -7.03 -6.59
CA LEU A 507 20.54 -8.44 -6.91
C LEU A 507 19.22 -9.23 -6.96
N ALA A 508 18.26 -8.92 -6.08
CA ALA A 508 16.92 -9.51 -6.10
C ALA A 508 16.16 -9.13 -7.38
N ALA A 509 16.19 -7.85 -7.77
CA ALA A 509 15.57 -7.39 -9.01
C ALA A 509 16.22 -8.05 -10.25
N GLN A 510 17.56 -8.23 -10.24
CA GLN A 510 18.26 -8.95 -11.30
C GLN A 510 17.85 -10.43 -11.35
N THR A 511 17.78 -11.09 -10.19
CA THR A 511 17.38 -12.50 -10.06
C THR A 511 15.96 -12.72 -10.60
N LEU A 512 15.01 -11.86 -10.24
CA LEU A 512 13.64 -11.92 -10.77
C LEU A 512 13.59 -11.80 -12.29
N ARG A 513 14.29 -10.81 -12.86
CA ARG A 513 14.36 -10.64 -14.33
C ARG A 513 14.95 -11.86 -15.02
N ALA A 514 16.02 -12.44 -14.46
CA ALA A 514 16.68 -13.60 -15.04
C ALA A 514 15.80 -14.87 -15.00
N ASN A 515 14.85 -14.95 -14.07
CA ASN A 515 13.97 -16.11 -13.90
C ASN A 515 12.60 -16.00 -14.57
N ALA A 516 12.29 -14.90 -15.25
CA ALA A 516 10.98 -14.69 -15.89
C ALA A 516 10.60 -15.81 -16.89
N GLY A 517 11.58 -16.36 -17.61
CA GLY A 517 11.39 -17.52 -18.50
C GLY A 517 11.72 -18.87 -17.85
N PRO A 518 12.90 -19.03 -17.21
CA PRO A 518 13.29 -20.30 -16.60
C PRO A 518 12.30 -20.85 -15.57
N ALA A 519 11.70 -20.00 -14.74
CA ALA A 519 10.75 -20.45 -13.71
C ALA A 519 9.43 -20.98 -14.30
N ASP A 520 8.89 -20.36 -15.36
CA ASP A 520 7.72 -20.89 -16.08
C ASP A 520 8.04 -22.24 -16.73
N LYS A 521 9.21 -22.37 -17.36
CA LYS A 521 9.66 -23.64 -17.93
C LYS A 521 9.78 -24.74 -16.86
N ALA A 522 10.37 -24.41 -15.71
CA ALA A 522 10.46 -25.31 -14.56
C ALA A 522 9.06 -25.74 -14.08
N ALA A 523 8.14 -24.79 -13.88
CA ALA A 523 6.77 -25.09 -13.48
C ALA A 523 6.06 -26.03 -14.46
N ARG A 524 6.20 -25.80 -15.78
CA ARG A 524 5.61 -26.69 -16.80
C ARG A 524 6.19 -28.10 -16.76
N SER A 525 7.50 -28.26 -16.54
CA SER A 525 8.09 -29.59 -16.38
C SER A 525 7.62 -30.31 -15.11
N LEU A 526 7.20 -29.55 -14.10
CA LEU A 526 6.75 -30.08 -12.82
C LEU A 526 5.25 -30.45 -12.81
N ALA A 527 4.42 -29.86 -13.68
CA ALA A 527 2.95 -29.94 -13.67
C ALA A 527 2.30 -31.34 -13.81
N GLY A 528 3.07 -32.39 -14.09
CA GLY A 528 2.60 -33.78 -14.15
C GLY A 528 2.92 -34.65 -12.94
N HIS A 529 3.67 -34.14 -11.96
CA HIS A 529 4.22 -34.96 -10.88
C HIS A 529 3.39 -34.85 -9.60
N GLY A 530 3.21 -35.98 -8.91
CA GLY A 530 2.41 -36.07 -7.69
C GLY A 530 3.09 -35.51 -6.43
N TRP A 531 4.42 -35.52 -6.42
CA TRP A 531 5.25 -34.86 -5.41
C TRP A 531 6.52 -34.32 -6.06
N ILE A 532 7.15 -33.34 -5.40
CA ILE A 532 8.39 -32.70 -5.86
C ILE A 532 9.34 -32.57 -4.67
N THR A 533 10.58 -33.07 -4.84
CA THR A 533 11.61 -32.99 -3.80
C THR A 533 12.37 -31.67 -3.90
N PHE A 534 12.63 -31.02 -2.78
CA PHE A 534 13.42 -29.80 -2.65
C PHE A 534 14.63 -30.08 -1.76
N LEU A 535 15.83 -29.87 -2.30
CA LEU A 535 17.09 -30.09 -1.62
C LEU A 535 17.77 -28.76 -1.29
N GLY A 536 18.34 -28.65 -0.10
CA GLY A 536 19.15 -27.50 0.28
C GLY A 536 20.08 -27.83 1.44
N GLY A 537 21.21 -27.14 1.50
CA GLY A 537 22.18 -27.24 2.60
C GLY A 537 22.37 -25.92 3.33
N GLY A 538 22.78 -25.99 4.60
CA GLY A 538 23.07 -24.82 5.43
C GLY A 538 21.90 -23.82 5.47
N PRO A 539 22.13 -22.52 5.23
CA PRO A 539 21.04 -21.54 5.23
C PRO A 539 20.00 -21.81 4.15
N ASN A 540 20.35 -22.50 3.05
CA ASN A 540 19.43 -22.81 1.95
C ASN A 540 18.58 -24.06 2.18
N GLU A 541 18.78 -24.80 3.28
CA GLU A 541 17.77 -25.75 3.73
C GLU A 541 16.45 -25.01 4.04
N SER A 542 16.53 -23.76 4.53
CA SER A 542 15.36 -22.88 4.68
C SER A 542 14.67 -22.59 3.35
N SER A 543 15.46 -22.28 2.31
CA SER A 543 14.97 -22.00 0.95
C SER A 543 14.28 -23.24 0.36
N ALA A 544 14.85 -24.43 0.53
CA ALA A 544 14.23 -25.69 0.10
C ALA A 544 12.89 -25.94 0.81
N LYS A 545 12.84 -25.76 2.15
CA LYS A 545 11.60 -25.86 2.94
C LYS A 545 10.56 -24.82 2.49
N PHE A 546 10.98 -23.59 2.22
CA PHE A 546 10.12 -22.52 1.71
C PHE A 546 9.55 -22.86 0.33
N GLY A 547 10.38 -23.34 -0.61
CA GLY A 547 9.94 -23.75 -1.94
C GLY A 547 8.92 -24.89 -1.89
N ALA A 548 9.18 -25.91 -1.08
CA ALA A 548 8.22 -26.99 -0.82
C ALA A 548 6.92 -26.45 -0.23
N ALA A 549 6.99 -25.50 0.70
CA ALA A 549 5.81 -24.88 1.30
C ALA A 549 4.93 -24.16 0.27
N LYS A 550 5.54 -23.42 -0.68
CA LYS A 550 4.78 -22.73 -1.73
C LYS A 550 3.98 -23.70 -2.62
N LEU A 551 4.39 -24.96 -2.73
CA LEU A 551 3.63 -25.98 -3.47
C LEU A 551 2.32 -26.37 -2.78
N PHE A 552 2.28 -26.40 -1.45
CA PHE A 552 1.04 -26.68 -0.72
C PHE A 552 0.05 -25.52 -0.83
N GLU A 553 0.56 -24.28 -0.80
CA GLU A 553 -0.25 -23.07 -0.66
C GLU A 553 -0.85 -22.58 -1.98
N GLY A 554 -0.17 -22.75 -3.11
CA GLY A 554 -0.68 -22.37 -4.43
C GLY A 554 -1.13 -23.57 -5.26
N PRO A 555 -0.19 -24.37 -5.79
CA PRO A 555 -0.47 -25.52 -6.66
C PRO A 555 -1.26 -26.66 -6.01
N GLN A 556 -1.21 -26.79 -4.68
CA GLN A 556 -1.71 -27.93 -3.92
C GLN A 556 -1.07 -29.26 -4.32
N ILE A 557 0.24 -29.22 -4.57
CA ILE A 557 1.09 -30.38 -4.82
C ILE A 557 1.91 -30.67 -3.56
N VAL A 558 2.26 -31.93 -3.35
CA VAL A 558 3.13 -32.33 -2.24
C VAL A 558 4.55 -31.86 -2.52
N GLY A 559 5.02 -30.85 -1.78
CA GLY A 559 6.44 -30.51 -1.70
C GLY A 559 7.10 -31.29 -0.58
N VAL A 560 8.16 -32.05 -0.86
CA VAL A 560 8.99 -32.70 0.15
C VAL A 560 10.30 -31.94 0.23
N SER A 561 10.69 -31.47 1.40
CA SER A 561 11.98 -30.79 1.58
C SER A 561 12.89 -31.61 2.46
N THR A 562 14.12 -31.84 2.02
CA THR A 562 15.14 -32.54 2.81
C THR A 562 16.48 -31.83 2.72
N ASN A 563 17.36 -32.13 3.67
CA ASN A 563 18.73 -31.69 3.61
C ASN A 563 19.45 -32.45 2.48
N ILE A 564 20.35 -31.75 1.78
CA ILE A 564 21.05 -32.33 0.62
C ILE A 564 21.86 -33.59 0.97
N GLU A 565 22.42 -33.66 2.18
CA GLU A 565 23.16 -34.83 2.65
C GLU A 565 22.20 -35.97 2.98
N GLU A 566 21.12 -35.68 3.70
CA GLU A 566 20.15 -36.70 4.11
C GLU A 566 19.43 -37.33 2.91
N TRP A 567 19.26 -36.59 1.81
CA TRP A 567 18.78 -37.19 0.56
C TRP A 567 19.65 -38.38 0.13
N ALA A 568 20.98 -38.28 0.23
CA ALA A 568 21.88 -39.36 -0.12
C ALA A 568 21.77 -40.57 0.81
N HIS A 569 21.40 -40.36 2.08
CA HIS A 569 21.28 -41.43 3.09
C HIS A 569 19.88 -42.04 3.18
N GLU A 570 18.86 -41.37 2.68
CA GLU A 570 17.46 -41.79 2.86
C GLU A 570 16.68 -41.81 1.52
N GLU A 571 16.55 -40.66 0.86
CA GLU A 571 15.67 -40.48 -0.31
C GLU A 571 16.25 -41.01 -1.63
N TYR A 572 17.57 -41.20 -1.70
CA TYR A 572 18.26 -41.80 -2.85
C TYR A 572 17.62 -43.15 -3.22
N PHE A 573 17.32 -43.98 -2.23
CA PHE A 573 16.81 -45.35 -2.43
C PHE A 573 15.41 -45.41 -3.06
N VAL A 574 14.66 -44.31 -3.02
CA VAL A 574 13.32 -44.20 -3.60
C VAL A 574 13.27 -43.25 -4.80
N SER A 575 14.41 -42.68 -5.17
CA SER A 575 14.55 -41.83 -6.35
C SER A 575 14.78 -42.71 -7.59
N SER A 576 14.02 -42.45 -8.65
CA SER A 576 14.10 -43.18 -9.92
C SER A 576 14.13 -42.24 -11.12
N ALA A 577 14.33 -42.80 -12.32
CA ALA A 577 14.22 -42.04 -13.56
C ALA A 577 12.90 -41.24 -13.62
N GLY A 578 12.99 -39.96 -13.98
CA GLY A 578 11.85 -39.04 -14.00
C GLY A 578 11.50 -38.37 -12.66
N THR A 579 12.19 -38.68 -11.56
CA THR A 579 11.91 -38.04 -10.25
C THR A 579 12.18 -36.54 -10.31
N PRO A 580 11.21 -35.66 -10.00
CA PRO A 580 11.41 -34.21 -10.04
C PRO A 580 12.13 -33.73 -8.78
N VAL A 581 13.29 -33.09 -8.96
CA VAL A 581 14.12 -32.58 -7.86
C VAL A 581 14.46 -31.12 -8.11
N VAL A 582 14.14 -30.24 -7.17
CA VAL A 582 14.55 -28.84 -7.16
C VAL A 582 15.67 -28.68 -6.13
N MET A 583 16.90 -28.50 -6.59
CA MET A 583 18.08 -28.34 -5.73
C MET A 583 18.46 -26.86 -5.61
N VAL A 584 18.54 -26.37 -4.37
CA VAL A 584 18.97 -25.00 -4.04
C VAL A 584 20.44 -25.03 -3.64
N ALA A 585 21.30 -24.61 -4.56
CA ALA A 585 22.75 -24.76 -4.45
C ALA A 585 23.51 -23.49 -4.90
N PRO A 586 23.31 -22.33 -4.24
CA PRO A 586 24.17 -21.17 -4.48
C PRO A 586 25.63 -21.47 -4.09
N SER A 587 26.54 -20.62 -4.56
CA SER A 587 27.95 -20.61 -4.13
C SER A 587 28.05 -20.52 -2.61
N GLY A 588 28.84 -21.40 -2.01
CA GLY A 588 28.93 -21.52 -0.56
C GLY A 588 29.55 -22.85 -0.13
N ALA A 589 29.46 -23.14 1.16
CA ALA A 589 30.04 -24.32 1.78
C ALA A 589 29.42 -25.64 1.30
N SER A 590 28.20 -25.63 0.77
CA SER A 590 27.54 -26.84 0.25
C SER A 590 27.68 -27.03 -1.28
N ALA A 591 28.43 -26.17 -1.97
CA ALA A 591 28.43 -26.14 -3.44
C ALA A 591 29.08 -27.37 -4.08
N ASP A 592 30.19 -27.86 -3.52
CA ASP A 592 30.87 -29.07 -3.99
C ASP A 592 30.00 -30.31 -3.78
N ARG A 593 29.40 -30.44 -2.61
CA ARG A 593 28.48 -31.54 -2.29
C ARG A 593 27.24 -31.50 -3.17
N ALA A 594 26.72 -30.31 -3.48
CA ALA A 594 25.60 -30.19 -4.43
C ALA A 594 25.95 -30.65 -5.84
N ALA A 595 27.20 -30.43 -6.29
CA ALA A 595 27.66 -30.96 -7.58
C ALA A 595 27.77 -32.49 -7.58
N GLU A 596 28.26 -33.10 -6.48
CA GLU A 596 28.27 -34.56 -6.32
C GLU A 596 26.85 -35.14 -6.41
N ILE A 597 25.90 -34.54 -5.70
CA ILE A 597 24.50 -34.98 -5.69
C ILE A 597 23.83 -34.77 -7.05
N LEU A 598 24.15 -33.70 -7.76
CA LEU A 598 23.68 -33.48 -9.12
C LEU A 598 24.14 -34.59 -10.08
N SER A 599 25.41 -35.00 -9.98
CA SER A 599 25.94 -36.12 -10.77
C SER A 599 25.18 -37.43 -10.51
N GLU A 600 24.80 -37.68 -9.25
CA GLU A 600 24.00 -38.85 -8.89
C GLU A 600 22.56 -38.76 -9.44
N LEU A 601 21.93 -37.58 -9.36
CA LEU A 601 20.61 -37.34 -9.95
C LEU A 601 20.62 -37.57 -11.47
N ASP A 602 21.68 -37.11 -12.15
CA ASP A 602 21.88 -37.34 -13.59
C ASP A 602 22.08 -38.83 -13.88
N PHE A 603 22.87 -39.54 -13.07
CA PHE A 603 23.09 -40.98 -13.21
C PHE A 603 21.78 -41.78 -13.08
N ILE A 604 20.91 -41.41 -12.12
CA ILE A 604 19.58 -42.03 -11.92
C ILE A 604 18.63 -41.72 -13.10
N GLY A 605 18.88 -40.65 -13.84
CA GLY A 605 17.96 -40.10 -14.84
C GLY A 605 16.80 -39.34 -14.20
N ALA A 606 17.02 -38.73 -13.05
CA ALA A 606 16.06 -37.81 -12.42
C ALA A 606 15.88 -36.53 -13.27
N LEU A 607 14.99 -35.63 -12.84
CA LEU A 607 14.72 -34.35 -13.50
C LEU A 607 15.18 -33.19 -12.60
N PRO A 608 16.50 -32.92 -12.51
CA PRO A 608 17.01 -31.85 -11.67
C PRO A 608 16.72 -30.46 -12.24
N ILE A 609 16.21 -29.59 -11.37
CA ILE A 609 16.13 -28.14 -11.54
C ILE A 609 17.05 -27.52 -10.48
N VAL A 610 18.00 -26.69 -10.88
CA VAL A 610 19.02 -26.14 -9.97
C VAL A 610 18.84 -24.63 -9.82
N VAL A 611 18.67 -24.18 -8.58
CA VAL A 611 18.66 -22.76 -8.19
C VAL A 611 20.06 -22.38 -7.72
N SER A 612 20.81 -21.62 -8.52
CA SER A 612 22.20 -21.27 -8.22
C SER A 612 22.68 -20.04 -8.98
N ASP A 613 23.67 -19.32 -8.45
CA ASP A 613 24.43 -18.26 -9.14
C ASP A 613 25.50 -18.84 -10.09
N VAL A 614 25.81 -20.13 -9.97
CA VAL A 614 26.68 -20.87 -10.90
C VAL A 614 25.81 -21.70 -11.83
N VAL A 615 26.19 -21.74 -13.11
CA VAL A 615 25.52 -22.61 -14.10
C VAL A 615 25.87 -24.06 -13.77
N PRO A 616 24.90 -24.95 -13.52
CA PRO A 616 25.18 -26.36 -13.26
C PRO A 616 25.80 -27.03 -14.48
N GLU A 617 26.70 -27.98 -14.24
CA GLU A 617 27.13 -28.90 -15.29
C GLU A 617 26.00 -29.90 -15.60
N GLY A 618 25.90 -30.35 -16.86
CA GLY A 618 24.92 -31.36 -17.26
C GLY A 618 23.59 -30.80 -17.79
N PRO A 619 22.55 -31.65 -17.89
CA PRO A 619 21.28 -31.34 -18.54
C PRO A 619 20.26 -30.63 -17.63
N ALA A 620 20.61 -30.36 -16.36
CA ALA A 620 19.73 -29.72 -15.40
C ALA A 620 19.15 -28.39 -15.89
N LEU A 621 17.88 -28.14 -15.57
CA LEU A 621 17.28 -26.83 -15.82
C LEU A 621 17.81 -25.83 -14.78
N HIS A 622 18.42 -24.74 -15.24
CA HIS A 622 19.01 -23.73 -14.37
C HIS A 622 18.05 -22.57 -14.09
N LEU A 623 17.89 -22.24 -12.80
CA LEU A 623 17.22 -21.06 -12.28
C LEU A 623 18.28 -20.10 -11.71
N PRO A 624 18.73 -19.10 -12.47
CA PRO A 624 19.92 -18.31 -12.14
C PRO A 624 19.69 -17.36 -10.96
N LEU A 625 20.66 -17.27 -10.05
CA LEU A 625 20.74 -16.23 -9.03
C LEU A 625 21.75 -15.15 -9.44
N ALA A 626 21.52 -13.91 -9.02
CA ALA A 626 22.53 -12.87 -9.16
C ALA A 626 23.71 -13.15 -8.20
N ALA A 627 24.94 -13.09 -8.72
CA ALA A 627 26.15 -13.33 -7.93
C ALA A 627 26.51 -12.14 -7.02
N GLY A 628 27.33 -12.40 -6.00
CA GLY A 628 27.93 -11.36 -5.14
C GLY A 628 27.29 -11.21 -3.76
N LEU A 629 26.27 -12.00 -3.44
CA LEU A 629 25.71 -12.08 -2.10
C LEU A 629 26.35 -13.26 -1.33
N PRO A 630 26.93 -13.05 -0.13
CA PRO A 630 27.47 -14.12 0.70
C PRO A 630 26.44 -15.20 1.04
N GLU A 631 26.91 -16.43 1.25
CA GLU A 631 26.06 -17.60 1.49
C GLU A 631 25.07 -17.40 2.65
N GLU A 632 25.49 -16.76 3.74
CA GLU A 632 24.60 -16.51 4.88
C GLU A 632 23.41 -15.59 4.55
N PHE A 633 23.44 -14.90 3.41
CA PHE A 633 22.36 -14.05 2.91
C PHE A 633 21.73 -14.59 1.61
N SER A 634 22.25 -15.68 1.04
CA SER A 634 21.73 -16.26 -0.20
C SER A 634 20.23 -16.62 -0.18
N PRO A 635 19.59 -16.96 0.98
CA PRO A 635 18.15 -17.17 1.02
C PRO A 635 17.32 -15.98 0.51
N LEU A 636 17.86 -14.75 0.59
CA LEU A 636 17.21 -13.55 0.05
C LEU A 636 17.01 -13.61 -1.47
N LEU A 637 17.90 -14.31 -2.18
CA LEU A 637 17.81 -14.49 -3.63
C LEU A 637 17.20 -15.84 -4.00
N ALA A 638 17.57 -16.91 -3.30
CA ALA A 638 17.12 -18.27 -3.61
C ALA A 638 15.59 -18.45 -3.50
N ALA A 639 14.93 -17.73 -2.61
CA ALA A 639 13.47 -17.80 -2.46
C ALA A 639 12.69 -17.18 -3.64
N LEU A 640 13.32 -16.31 -4.44
CA LEU A 640 12.68 -15.62 -5.57
C LEU A 640 12.25 -16.58 -6.70
N PRO A 641 13.16 -17.38 -7.31
CA PRO A 641 12.75 -18.35 -8.32
C PRO A 641 11.81 -19.42 -7.78
N LEU A 642 11.93 -19.79 -6.50
CA LEU A 642 11.02 -20.74 -5.85
C LEU A 642 9.60 -20.19 -5.72
N SER A 643 9.48 -18.89 -5.41
CA SER A 643 8.20 -18.19 -5.40
C SER A 643 7.58 -18.16 -6.81
N LEU A 644 8.38 -17.90 -7.85
CA LEU A 644 7.95 -17.94 -9.24
C LEU A 644 7.52 -19.35 -9.70
N ILE A 645 8.21 -20.41 -9.27
CA ILE A 645 7.79 -21.79 -9.51
C ILE A 645 6.40 -22.03 -8.89
N GLY A 646 6.22 -21.66 -7.61
CA GLY A 646 4.92 -21.81 -6.93
C GLY A 646 3.79 -21.07 -7.64
N PHE A 647 4.05 -19.84 -8.09
CA PHE A 647 3.12 -19.03 -8.89
C PHE A 647 2.78 -19.68 -10.23
N HIS A 648 3.77 -19.92 -11.08
CA HIS A 648 3.55 -20.45 -12.43
C HIS A 648 2.97 -21.86 -12.41
N LEU A 649 3.35 -22.70 -11.44
CA LEU A 649 2.79 -24.03 -11.33
C LEU A 649 1.30 -23.98 -10.94
N ALA A 650 0.89 -23.03 -10.09
CA ALA A 650 -0.51 -22.82 -9.78
C ALA A 650 -1.29 -22.35 -11.03
N GLU A 651 -0.71 -21.44 -11.83
CA GLU A 651 -1.30 -21.00 -13.11
C GLU A 651 -1.48 -22.18 -14.08
N VAL A 652 -0.42 -22.97 -14.29
CA VAL A 652 -0.44 -24.12 -15.21
C VAL A 652 -1.51 -25.14 -14.82
N LEU A 653 -1.75 -25.32 -13.51
CA LEU A 653 -2.75 -26.25 -12.99
C LEU A 653 -4.15 -25.64 -12.83
N GLY A 654 -4.32 -24.36 -13.16
CA GLY A 654 -5.59 -23.64 -12.98
C GLY A 654 -6.01 -23.52 -11.50
N LYS A 655 -5.06 -23.49 -10.58
CA LYS A 655 -5.27 -23.43 -9.14
C LYS A 655 -5.23 -22.00 -8.63
N LYS A 656 -6.06 -21.72 -7.62
CA LYS A 656 -6.00 -20.49 -6.83
C LYS A 656 -5.27 -20.75 -5.52
N SER A 657 -4.74 -19.69 -4.92
CA SER A 657 -4.11 -19.71 -3.61
C SER A 657 -5.06 -20.26 -2.54
N TYR A 658 -4.56 -21.16 -1.68
CA TYR A 658 -5.24 -21.74 -0.52
C TYR A 658 -6.68 -22.24 -0.80
N ASN A 659 -6.85 -23.37 -1.49
CA ASN A 659 -8.19 -23.95 -1.69
C ASN A 659 -8.65 -24.74 -0.47
N PHE A 660 -9.17 -24.03 0.54
CA PHE A 660 -9.99 -24.64 1.58
C PHE A 660 -11.28 -25.22 0.97
N PRO A 661 -11.76 -26.38 1.42
CA PRO A 661 -12.96 -27.00 0.85
C PRO A 661 -14.24 -26.21 1.16
N SER A 662 -14.21 -25.31 2.15
CA SER A 662 -15.31 -24.39 2.47
C SER A 662 -14.83 -23.21 3.32
N LYS A 663 -15.65 -22.15 3.41
CA LYS A 663 -15.43 -21.03 4.33
C LYS A 663 -15.41 -21.47 5.81
N ALA A 664 -16.19 -22.49 6.16
CA ALA A 664 -16.18 -23.07 7.51
C ALA A 664 -14.85 -23.76 7.81
N ALA A 665 -14.32 -24.57 6.89
CA ALA A 665 -13.02 -25.22 7.04
C ALA A 665 -11.88 -24.20 7.16
N LYS A 666 -11.94 -23.11 6.38
CA LYS A 666 -11.03 -21.97 6.50
C LYS A 666 -11.09 -21.35 7.90
N THR A 667 -12.29 -21.04 8.38
CA THR A 667 -12.50 -20.39 9.68
C THR A 667 -11.98 -21.28 10.80
N GLU A 668 -12.36 -22.56 10.82
CA GLU A 668 -11.90 -23.54 11.80
C GLU A 668 -10.37 -23.70 11.80
N HIS A 669 -9.75 -23.73 10.62
CA HIS A 669 -8.29 -23.79 10.50
C HIS A 669 -7.63 -22.55 11.13
N TYR A 670 -8.09 -21.34 10.79
CA TYR A 670 -7.54 -20.11 11.35
C TYR A 670 -7.79 -19.99 12.85
N ASP A 671 -8.97 -20.37 13.32
CA ASP A 671 -9.29 -20.42 14.74
C ASP A 671 -8.35 -21.38 15.47
N THR A 672 -8.01 -22.52 14.86
CA THR A 672 -7.07 -23.50 15.44
C THR A 672 -5.66 -22.93 15.55
N ILE A 673 -5.11 -22.34 14.49
CA ILE A 673 -3.73 -21.84 14.50
C ILE A 673 -3.57 -20.52 15.26
N HIS A 674 -4.63 -19.72 15.38
CA HIS A 674 -4.65 -18.49 16.17
C HIS A 674 -5.08 -18.69 17.62
N ARG A 675 -5.56 -19.88 18.00
CA ARG A 675 -5.93 -20.18 19.38
C ARG A 675 -4.71 -20.10 20.29
N ILE A 676 -4.70 -19.10 21.16
CA ILE A 676 -3.70 -18.95 22.20
C ILE A 676 -4.11 -19.85 23.37
N VAL A 677 -3.34 -20.92 23.57
CA VAL A 677 -3.46 -21.76 24.77
C VAL A 677 -2.08 -21.77 25.41
N ILE A 678 -1.93 -20.99 26.49
CA ILE A 678 -0.74 -21.05 27.34
C ILE A 678 -0.93 -22.24 28.25
N GLY A 679 -0.03 -23.20 28.19
CA GLY A 679 -0.05 -24.31 29.14
C GLY A 679 1.33 -24.55 29.71
N GLU A 680 1.40 -25.42 30.71
CA GLU A 680 2.64 -25.67 31.41
C GLU A 680 3.67 -26.36 30.49
N PRO A 681 4.90 -25.84 30.41
CA PRO A 681 6.00 -26.58 29.79
C PRO A 681 6.36 -27.85 30.58
N ALA A 682 6.97 -28.82 29.93
CA ALA A 682 7.45 -30.08 30.51
C ALA A 682 8.59 -29.88 31.51
#